data_AF-W5K3M1-F1
#
_entry.id   AF-W5K3M1-F1
#
_cell.length_a   1.000
_cell.length_b   1.000
_cell.length_c   1.000
_cell.angle_alpha   90.00
_cell.angle_beta   90.00
_cell.angle_gamma   90.00
#
_symmetry.space_group_name_H-M   'P 1'
#
loop_
_entity.id
_entity.type
_entity.pdbx_description
1 polymer ?
#
loop_
_entity_poly.entity_id
_entity_poly.type
_entity_poly.pdbx_seq_one_letter_code
_entity_poly.pdbx_strand_id
1 'polypeptide(L)'
;MLTRRGWFLLGLVCGVFQVTLTENSEKGVTFSHVYKIDSDCKQSSQAVLLSQDQASGGQVVTVDGENDIVFKHNIRLMSGGCGCADSEEFKSLMYRLNGLEEEVTYLKTQCAQGCCKGGSGVDTSCSGHGTYQQDSCSCKCDPGWEGPDCSVSSCPDECNDNGYCVDGRCVCHAGYTGHDCSLLLCPNDCKDKGQCVDGKCVCFEGFSGEDCSIRTCPGDCKDNGRCVDGQCVCDEGFFGDDCSMVLGPQGLRLVTVTDVSLLVEWERVQGAEYYVLSYHPEGDKRSVQEVQVPNTENTYLITGLKPGVTYLVQVYAVIKGVSSDSDRITATTDLSGVGGLRVLGQTEDSIQVDWQNPEAEVDFFKLRHADPAGLEEQENVARTQEARTMHTIVGLNPGTEYQISVQAIKGSSEGKPSHATGVTELDAPTNLLVREVTEDSALVAWDRVRAEVDGYMLSYSSADGSGQEVRVGADDATYRFSGLRPGVVYTFYVWAVKGSRSSRKDSTQAETEIDAPKNLKAADVKTDSAALSWKPPQARIDGYVLTYRPEDGSTQAVEKKLAAGESRMALSGLAMGKKYIVTLIAYRGSKRSKVVEITFSTVGIAYPFPMDCTQIMKNGNTESGVYTIYVANNRSRAMQVYCDMTTDGGGWIVVQKRDTGKMDFMKRWRQYTQGFGELTEEFWLGLEKIYELTNTPTQYEIRFDLGLGNERVYAVYDNFKLGTSKQKYKLTIGNYKGNAGDAMTYHQGRPFSTMDNDNDIALGNCALTHRGAWWYKNCHLANLNGKFGDNRHSMGVNWEPWKGHLMSLDYTEMKIRPVTTASRKKRSLKRRSA
;
A
#
# COMPACT_ATOMS: atom_id res chain seq x y z
N MET A 1 -30.15 -37.59 -17.79
CA MET A 1 -30.58 -38.96 -18.17
C MET A 1 -31.54 -39.49 -17.11
N LEU A 2 -32.27 -40.58 -17.41
CA LEU A 2 -33.35 -41.23 -16.64
C LEU A 2 -32.95 -41.58 -15.17
N THR A 3 -33.81 -41.85 -14.16
CA THR A 3 -35.24 -42.25 -14.02
C THR A 3 -35.66 -42.05 -12.51
N ARG A 4 -36.93 -41.96 -12.04
CA ARG A 4 -38.29 -41.87 -12.64
C ARG A 4 -39.32 -41.24 -11.66
N ARG A 5 -40.42 -40.75 -12.26
CA ARG A 5 -41.79 -40.35 -11.80
C ARG A 5 -42.49 -41.26 -10.77
N GLY A 6 -43.58 -40.85 -10.08
CA GLY A 6 -44.36 -39.59 -10.20
C GLY A 6 -45.61 -39.46 -9.30
N TRP A 7 -46.46 -38.46 -9.58
CA TRP A 7 -47.64 -38.00 -8.80
C TRP A 7 -48.98 -38.75 -9.04
N PHE A 8 -49.98 -38.39 -8.20
CA PHE A 8 -51.43 -38.13 -8.44
C PHE A 8 -52.35 -38.91 -7.46
N LEU A 9 -53.61 -38.55 -7.10
CA LEU A 9 -54.40 -37.30 -6.88
C LEU A 9 -55.89 -37.76 -6.67
N LEU A 10 -56.59 -37.29 -5.62
CA LEU A 10 -58.06 -37.31 -5.32
C LEU A 10 -58.99 -38.53 -5.65
N GLY A 11 -59.97 -38.79 -4.76
CA GLY A 11 -61.26 -39.44 -5.11
C GLY A 11 -62.13 -39.91 -3.92
N LEU A 12 -63.38 -39.42 -3.80
CA LEU A 12 -64.42 -39.86 -2.83
C LEU A 12 -65.15 -41.15 -3.28
N VAL A 13 -65.94 -41.78 -2.38
CA VAL A 13 -67.38 -42.16 -2.55
C VAL A 13 -67.98 -42.85 -1.29
N CYS A 14 -69.31 -42.76 -1.09
CA CYS A 14 -70.10 -43.28 0.04
C CYS A 14 -70.55 -44.77 -0.07
N GLY A 15 -71.03 -45.37 1.04
CA GLY A 15 -71.83 -46.62 1.03
C GLY A 15 -72.29 -47.14 2.42
N VAL A 16 -73.58 -47.42 2.61
CA VAL A 16 -74.31 -47.70 3.88
C VAL A 16 -74.62 -49.21 4.07
N PHE A 17 -74.80 -49.74 5.30
CA PHE A 17 -75.97 -50.53 5.79
C PHE A 17 -75.88 -51.07 7.25
N GLN A 18 -77.05 -51.37 7.87
CA GLN A 18 -77.28 -51.81 9.28
C GLN A 18 -77.59 -53.33 9.42
N VAL A 19 -77.61 -53.87 10.65
CA VAL A 19 -78.77 -54.54 11.34
C VAL A 19 -78.42 -55.04 12.78
N THR A 20 -79.45 -55.24 13.62
CA THR A 20 -79.53 -55.49 15.10
C THR A 20 -79.32 -56.96 15.56
N LEU A 21 -79.12 -57.34 16.85
CA LEU A 21 -80.07 -57.35 18.00
C LEU A 21 -79.43 -57.71 19.40
N THR A 22 -79.96 -57.11 20.50
CA THR A 22 -80.11 -57.58 21.95
C THR A 22 -78.90 -58.10 22.78
N GLU A 23 -78.77 -58.00 24.13
CA GLU A 23 -79.73 -57.79 25.26
C GLU A 23 -79.07 -57.28 26.60
N ASN A 24 -79.83 -56.52 27.43
CA ASN A 24 -79.89 -56.36 28.92
C ASN A 24 -78.77 -55.88 29.93
N SER A 25 -79.16 -54.82 30.68
CA SER A 25 -79.08 -54.59 32.17
C SER A 25 -77.86 -53.90 32.86
N GLU A 26 -78.15 -53.23 34.00
CA GLU A 26 -77.45 -52.09 34.65
C GLU A 26 -76.44 -52.44 35.77
N LYS A 27 -75.57 -51.47 36.18
CA LYS A 27 -74.98 -51.31 37.54
C LYS A 27 -74.24 -49.97 37.76
N GLY A 28 -74.05 -49.58 39.03
CA GLY A 28 -73.37 -48.34 39.47
C GLY A 28 -71.99 -48.53 40.14
N VAL A 29 -71.41 -47.46 40.68
CA VAL A 29 -69.97 -47.32 41.08
C VAL A 29 -69.80 -47.00 42.58
N THR A 30 -68.65 -47.35 43.17
CA THR A 30 -68.33 -47.20 44.62
C THR A 30 -67.03 -46.40 44.85
N PHE A 31 -66.74 -45.98 46.09
CA PHE A 31 -65.51 -45.24 46.46
C PHE A 31 -64.85 -45.82 47.72
N SER A 32 -63.52 -45.70 47.86
CA SER A 32 -62.75 -46.19 49.03
C SER A 32 -61.41 -45.46 49.23
N HIS A 33 -61.02 -45.22 50.49
CA HIS A 33 -59.80 -44.47 50.89
C HIS A 33 -58.80 -45.34 51.67
N VAL A 34 -57.50 -45.08 51.53
CA VAL A 34 -56.42 -45.77 52.28
C VAL A 34 -55.35 -44.77 52.74
N TYR A 35 -54.94 -44.86 54.01
CA TYR A 35 -53.94 -43.99 54.66
C TYR A 35 -52.62 -44.70 54.95
N LYS A 36 -51.50 -43.98 54.91
CA LYS A 36 -50.17 -44.45 55.37
C LYS A 36 -49.52 -43.42 56.33
N ILE A 37 -48.78 -43.92 57.31
CA ILE A 37 -48.03 -43.13 58.31
C ILE A 37 -46.67 -43.81 58.54
N ASP A 38 -45.55 -43.10 58.36
CA ASP A 38 -44.18 -43.63 58.51
C ASP A 38 -43.35 -42.76 59.48
N SER A 39 -43.02 -43.21 60.70
CA SER A 39 -42.16 -42.46 61.65
C SER A 39 -40.67 -42.86 61.57
N ASP A 40 -39.76 -41.90 61.71
CA ASP A 40 -38.31 -42.14 61.64
C ASP A 40 -37.67 -42.37 63.03
N CYS A 41 -37.09 -43.56 63.24
CA CYS A 41 -36.03 -43.79 64.21
C CYS A 41 -35.09 -44.89 63.68
N LYS A 42 -33.77 -44.72 63.75
CA LYS A 42 -32.77 -45.60 63.10
C LYS A 42 -31.66 -46.03 64.07
N GLN A 43 -31.34 -47.34 64.13
CA GLN A 43 -30.12 -47.87 63.47
C GLN A 43 -29.92 -49.40 63.59
N SER A 44 -29.18 -49.92 62.60
CA SER A 44 -28.31 -51.13 62.59
C SER A 44 -28.86 -52.55 62.88
N SER A 45 -29.08 -53.26 61.76
CA SER A 45 -28.47 -54.58 61.43
C SER A 45 -28.74 -55.87 62.24
N GLN A 46 -29.17 -56.89 61.47
CA GLN A 46 -29.00 -58.35 61.60
C GLN A 46 -30.08 -59.22 62.28
N ALA A 47 -30.86 -59.89 61.40
CA ALA A 47 -31.39 -61.27 61.44
C ALA A 47 -31.94 -61.83 62.78
N VAL A 48 -33.26 -61.87 63.02
CA VAL A 48 -34.33 -62.74 62.42
C VAL A 48 -34.35 -64.18 62.96
N LEU A 49 -35.44 -64.54 63.66
CA LEU A 49 -36.27 -65.74 63.42
C LEU A 49 -37.55 -65.75 64.30
N LEU A 50 -38.72 -65.56 63.64
CA LEU A 50 -40.08 -66.05 64.00
C LEU A 50 -40.69 -65.62 65.36
N SER A 51 -42.01 -65.46 65.54
CA SER A 51 -43.22 -65.83 64.78
C SER A 51 -44.37 -64.86 65.15
N GLN A 52 -45.49 -64.71 64.45
CA GLN A 52 -45.96 -65.11 63.11
C GLN A 52 -47.23 -64.28 62.87
N ASP A 53 -47.36 -63.65 61.70
CA ASP A 53 -48.46 -63.91 60.78
C ASP A 53 -48.08 -63.31 59.42
N GLN A 54 -48.02 -64.15 58.37
CA GLN A 54 -49.14 -64.48 57.49
C GLN A 54 -49.67 -63.22 56.79
N ALA A 55 -49.25 -62.96 55.55
CA ALA A 55 -49.77 -63.61 54.33
C ALA A 55 -51.24 -63.20 54.07
N SER A 56 -51.63 -62.79 52.87
CA SER A 56 -51.05 -63.07 51.55
C SER A 56 -51.56 -62.09 50.49
N GLY A 57 -51.05 -62.21 49.25
CA GLY A 57 -51.83 -61.94 48.04
C GLY A 57 -52.08 -60.46 47.68
N GLY A 58 -51.35 -59.95 46.69
CA GLY A 58 -51.55 -58.57 46.22
C GLY A 58 -50.81 -58.16 44.94
N GLN A 59 -50.32 -59.12 44.16
CA GLN A 59 -50.21 -58.96 42.71
C GLN A 59 -51.68 -58.96 42.19
N VAL A 60 -52.11 -58.28 41.13
CA VAL A 60 -51.45 -58.01 39.85
C VAL A 60 -52.00 -56.70 39.23
N VAL A 61 -51.22 -56.14 38.30
CA VAL A 61 -51.68 -55.46 37.07
C VAL A 61 -52.97 -56.11 36.50
N THR A 62 -53.92 -55.35 35.97
CA THR A 62 -54.25 -55.26 34.52
C THR A 62 -55.05 -53.97 34.26
N VAL A 63 -54.67 -53.13 33.30
CA VAL A 63 -55.05 -53.21 31.87
C VAL A 63 -56.58 -53.17 31.68
N ASP A 64 -57.02 -52.04 31.10
CA ASP A 64 -58.29 -51.74 30.44
C ASP A 64 -59.62 -51.93 31.19
N GLY A 65 -60.34 -50.81 31.38
CA GLY A 65 -61.82 -50.80 31.37
C GLY A 65 -62.54 -50.55 32.70
N GLU A 66 -62.87 -49.27 32.94
CA GLU A 66 -64.08 -48.78 33.64
C GLU A 66 -64.22 -48.94 35.18
N ASN A 67 -64.28 -47.76 35.83
CA ASN A 67 -65.03 -47.45 37.06
C ASN A 67 -64.62 -48.04 38.43
N ASP A 68 -63.41 -47.71 38.91
CA ASP A 68 -63.12 -47.52 40.35
C ASP A 68 -61.96 -46.50 40.52
N ILE A 69 -62.00 -45.66 41.56
CA ILE A 69 -60.97 -44.63 41.84
C ILE A 69 -60.53 -44.72 43.32
N VAL A 70 -59.22 -44.83 43.56
CA VAL A 70 -58.64 -44.93 44.92
C VAL A 70 -57.60 -43.83 45.15
N PHE A 71 -57.81 -43.03 46.20
CA PHE A 71 -56.89 -41.97 46.63
C PHE A 71 -56.00 -42.43 47.79
N LYS A 72 -54.69 -42.14 47.71
CA LYS A 72 -53.70 -42.43 48.77
C LYS A 72 -53.16 -41.16 49.41
N HIS A 73 -53.18 -41.10 50.74
CA HIS A 73 -52.67 -39.98 51.53
C HIS A 73 -51.60 -40.46 52.52
N ASN A 74 -50.55 -39.65 52.77
CA ASN A 74 -49.40 -40.01 53.60
C ASN A 74 -49.03 -38.85 54.55
N ILE A 75 -49.10 -39.06 55.87
CA ILE A 75 -48.95 -38.00 56.89
C ILE A 75 -48.01 -38.48 58.03
N ARG A 76 -47.23 -37.58 58.65
CA ARG A 76 -46.21 -37.89 59.68
C ARG A 76 -46.37 -37.04 60.95
N LEU A 77 -46.61 -37.67 62.11
CA LEU A 77 -46.51 -37.06 63.46
C LEU A 77 -45.99 -38.08 64.51
N MET A 78 -45.58 -37.61 65.69
CA MET A 78 -44.64 -38.33 66.59
C MET A 78 -45.20 -38.81 67.95
N SER A 79 -44.51 -39.84 68.48
CA SER A 79 -44.34 -40.24 69.90
C SER A 79 -45.34 -41.21 70.57
N GLY A 80 -44.78 -42.18 71.33
CA GLY A 80 -45.36 -42.60 72.62
C GLY A 80 -45.83 -44.06 72.85
N GLY A 81 -44.91 -44.98 73.19
CA GLY A 81 -45.20 -46.06 74.16
C GLY A 81 -45.55 -47.47 73.65
N CYS A 82 -44.88 -48.49 74.22
CA CYS A 82 -45.07 -49.92 73.95
C CYS A 82 -45.97 -50.62 74.99
N GLY A 83 -46.52 -51.80 74.67
CA GLY A 83 -47.07 -52.74 75.65
C GLY A 83 -47.75 -53.96 75.01
N CYS A 84 -47.29 -55.17 75.32
CA CYS A 84 -47.76 -56.42 74.69
C CYS A 84 -48.57 -57.31 75.64
N ALA A 85 -49.35 -58.24 75.07
CA ALA A 85 -49.36 -59.69 75.33
C ALA A 85 -50.76 -60.31 75.44
N ASP A 86 -50.96 -61.42 74.72
CA ASP A 86 -52.19 -62.20 74.67
C ASP A 86 -52.51 -62.94 75.98
N SER A 87 -53.79 -62.98 76.35
CA SER A 87 -54.31 -63.84 77.42
C SER A 87 -55.72 -64.34 77.11
N GLU A 88 -55.89 -65.65 77.29
CA GLU A 88 -57.01 -66.56 76.98
C GLU A 88 -58.39 -66.24 77.62
N GLU A 89 -58.63 -65.03 78.11
CA GLU A 89 -59.73 -64.77 79.06
C GLU A 89 -61.05 -64.34 78.41
N PHE A 90 -61.08 -63.78 77.19
CA PHE A 90 -62.35 -63.52 76.50
C PHE A 90 -62.94 -64.79 75.83
N LYS A 91 -62.11 -65.79 75.50
CA LYS A 91 -62.58 -67.12 75.08
C LYS A 91 -63.34 -67.85 76.21
N SER A 92 -63.18 -67.42 77.47
CA SER A 92 -63.96 -67.89 78.61
C SER A 92 -65.38 -67.32 78.67
N LEU A 93 -65.61 -66.09 78.18
CA LEU A 93 -66.94 -65.46 78.22
C LEU A 93 -67.96 -66.20 77.33
N MET A 94 -67.52 -66.77 76.21
CA MET A 94 -68.40 -67.50 75.29
C MET A 94 -68.92 -68.85 75.82
N TYR A 95 -68.58 -69.21 77.07
CA TYR A 95 -69.08 -70.41 77.75
C TYR A 95 -69.89 -70.11 79.03
N ARG A 96 -70.09 -68.83 79.39
CA ARG A 96 -70.80 -68.43 80.63
C ARG A 96 -72.17 -67.78 80.41
N LEU A 97 -72.52 -67.39 79.18
CA LEU A 97 -73.81 -66.75 78.86
C LEU A 97 -75.01 -67.71 78.71
N ASN A 98 -74.79 -69.03 78.81
CA ASN A 98 -75.83 -70.07 78.68
C ASN A 98 -75.94 -70.98 79.93
N GLY A 99 -75.44 -70.51 81.10
CA GLY A 99 -75.18 -71.37 82.25
C GLY A 99 -76.05 -71.13 83.48
N LEU A 100 -76.04 -69.91 84.03
CA LEU A 100 -76.56 -69.60 85.36
C LEU A 100 -77.02 -68.14 85.45
N GLU A 101 -78.34 -67.90 85.45
CA GLU A 101 -79.01 -67.11 86.51
C GLU A 101 -80.54 -67.31 86.47
N GLU A 102 -80.95 -68.52 86.84
CA GLU A 102 -82.18 -68.87 87.58
C GLU A 102 -82.06 -70.40 87.82
N GLU A 103 -81.57 -70.93 88.94
CA GLU A 103 -81.31 -70.41 90.29
C GLU A 103 -82.50 -69.79 91.06
N VAL A 104 -83.73 -70.10 90.64
CA VAL A 104 -84.90 -70.08 91.54
C VAL A 104 -85.57 -71.46 91.58
N THR A 105 -84.80 -72.50 91.93
CA THR A 105 -85.37 -73.84 92.23
C THR A 105 -84.63 -74.55 93.38
N TYR A 106 -84.40 -73.85 94.49
CA TYR A 106 -83.99 -74.50 95.75
C TYR A 106 -84.68 -73.95 97.01
N LEU A 107 -85.98 -73.62 96.91
CA LEU A 107 -86.91 -73.68 98.05
C LEU A 107 -87.98 -74.77 97.87
N LYS A 108 -87.51 -75.95 97.44
CA LYS A 108 -87.81 -77.16 98.22
C LYS A 108 -87.52 -76.83 99.69
N THR A 109 -88.36 -77.10 100.68
CA THR A 109 -89.50 -78.03 100.76
C THR A 109 -90.11 -77.81 102.14
N GLN A 110 -91.43 -77.64 102.24
CA GLN A 110 -92.21 -78.18 103.37
C GLN A 110 -93.60 -78.60 102.87
N CYS A 111 -94.09 -79.72 103.39
CA CYS A 111 -95.24 -80.44 102.84
C CYS A 111 -96.55 -80.14 103.58
N ALA A 112 -97.62 -80.12 102.77
CA ALA A 112 -98.91 -80.79 103.01
C ALA A 112 -99.92 -80.29 104.06
N GLN A 113 -101.19 -80.50 103.68
CA GLN A 113 -102.44 -80.42 104.44
C GLN A 113 -102.97 -79.01 104.77
N GLY A 114 -104.02 -78.62 104.06
CA GLY A 114 -104.83 -77.44 104.38
C GLY A 114 -106.18 -77.80 105.01
N CYS A 115 -106.88 -76.80 105.55
CA CYS A 115 -108.34 -76.72 105.63
C CYS A 115 -108.76 -75.38 106.27
N CYS A 116 -109.28 -74.43 105.48
CA CYS A 116 -110.10 -73.35 106.03
C CYS A 116 -111.55 -73.80 106.12
N LYS A 117 -112.01 -74.14 107.33
CA LYS A 117 -113.42 -74.43 107.61
C LYS A 117 -113.98 -73.44 108.63
N GLY A 118 -114.69 -72.42 108.12
CA GLY A 118 -115.77 -71.69 108.77
C GLY A 118 -115.43 -70.80 109.98
N GLY A 119 -115.81 -69.51 109.93
CA GLY A 119 -115.85 -68.71 111.16
C GLY A 119 -115.91 -67.18 111.05
N SER A 120 -116.79 -66.62 110.22
CA SER A 120 -117.35 -65.24 110.37
C SER A 120 -116.40 -64.03 110.30
N GLY A 121 -116.59 -63.15 109.29
CA GLY A 121 -116.08 -61.77 109.37
C GLY A 121 -115.62 -61.08 108.09
N VAL A 122 -115.93 -61.58 106.88
CA VAL A 122 -115.43 -61.01 105.61
C VAL A 122 -116.49 -60.19 104.90
N ASP A 123 -116.18 -58.94 104.57
CA ASP A 123 -116.90 -58.17 103.54
C ASP A 123 -116.45 -58.64 102.15
N THR A 124 -117.38 -59.21 101.40
CA THR A 124 -117.13 -59.79 100.07
C THR A 124 -117.16 -58.77 98.93
N SER A 125 -117.18 -57.45 99.22
CA SER A 125 -117.30 -56.38 98.23
C SER A 125 -115.99 -55.73 97.76
N CYS A 126 -114.86 -56.00 98.43
CA CYS A 126 -113.52 -55.53 98.04
C CYS A 126 -113.41 -54.02 97.74
N SER A 127 -114.12 -53.20 98.51
CA SER A 127 -114.21 -51.73 98.38
C SER A 127 -114.57 -51.20 96.99
N GLY A 128 -115.07 -52.05 96.08
CA GLY A 128 -115.35 -51.69 94.68
C GLY A 128 -114.13 -51.61 93.74
N HIS A 129 -112.91 -51.89 94.23
CA HIS A 129 -111.64 -51.78 93.48
C HIS A 129 -110.88 -53.11 93.40
N GLY A 130 -111.63 -54.23 93.47
CA GLY A 130 -111.09 -55.57 93.36
C GLY A 130 -112.19 -56.64 93.30
N THR A 131 -111.78 -57.90 93.10
CA THR A 131 -112.68 -59.06 93.03
C THR A 131 -112.39 -60.06 94.15
N TYR A 132 -113.42 -60.52 94.86
CA TYR A 132 -113.27 -61.48 95.96
C TYR A 132 -113.02 -62.91 95.46
N GLN A 133 -111.94 -63.54 95.92
CA GLN A 133 -111.60 -64.92 95.55
C GLN A 133 -112.02 -65.90 96.63
N GLN A 134 -112.96 -66.80 96.29
CA GLN A 134 -113.52 -67.79 97.21
C GLN A 134 -112.50 -68.85 97.65
N ASP A 135 -111.49 -69.11 96.82
CA ASP A 135 -110.49 -70.16 97.07
C ASP A 135 -109.41 -69.75 98.10
N SER A 136 -109.16 -68.43 98.23
CA SER A 136 -108.21 -67.84 99.18
C SER A 136 -108.85 -67.08 100.34
N CYS A 137 -110.17 -66.86 100.29
CA CYS A 137 -110.92 -66.01 101.21
C CYS A 137 -110.37 -64.58 101.33
N SER A 138 -109.97 -63.98 100.20
CA SER A 138 -109.36 -62.64 100.16
C SER A 138 -109.73 -61.85 98.89
N CYS A 139 -109.55 -60.54 98.92
CA CYS A 139 -109.73 -59.64 97.78
C CYS A 139 -108.50 -59.58 96.88
N LYS A 140 -108.69 -59.51 95.56
CA LYS A 140 -107.64 -59.23 94.58
C LYS A 140 -107.90 -57.87 93.92
N CYS A 141 -106.96 -56.94 94.07
CA CYS A 141 -107.09 -55.54 93.65
C CYS A 141 -106.74 -55.33 92.15
N ASP A 142 -107.28 -54.26 91.58
CA ASP A 142 -106.95 -53.82 90.23
C ASP A 142 -105.59 -53.08 90.17
N PRO A 143 -104.89 -53.05 89.02
CA PRO A 143 -103.56 -52.43 88.92
C PRO A 143 -103.55 -50.95 89.31
N GLY A 144 -102.52 -50.55 90.07
CA GLY A 144 -102.43 -49.23 90.68
C GLY A 144 -103.10 -49.12 92.05
N TRP A 145 -103.74 -50.19 92.54
CA TRP A 145 -104.37 -50.26 93.86
C TRP A 145 -103.86 -51.44 94.71
N GLU A 146 -103.67 -51.20 96.01
CA GLU A 146 -103.16 -52.17 96.98
C GLU A 146 -103.87 -52.11 98.34
N GLY A 147 -103.58 -53.09 99.21
CA GLY A 147 -104.20 -53.26 100.54
C GLY A 147 -105.15 -54.47 100.61
N PRO A 148 -105.47 -54.97 101.82
CA PRO A 148 -106.26 -56.20 102.02
C PRO A 148 -107.73 -56.07 101.57
N ASP A 149 -108.23 -54.84 101.46
CA ASP A 149 -109.55 -54.47 100.92
C ASP A 149 -109.45 -53.51 99.72
N CYS A 150 -108.26 -53.36 99.12
CA CYS A 150 -108.00 -52.59 97.88
C CYS A 150 -108.26 -51.07 97.98
N SER A 151 -107.51 -50.37 98.83
CA SER A 151 -107.80 -48.98 99.24
C SER A 151 -106.65 -47.95 99.15
N VAL A 152 -105.48 -48.29 98.58
CA VAL A 152 -104.25 -47.45 98.52
C VAL A 152 -103.61 -47.45 97.11
N SER A 153 -102.82 -46.43 96.69
CA SER A 153 -102.27 -46.27 95.31
C SER A 153 -100.79 -45.84 95.19
N SER A 154 -100.09 -46.15 94.08
CA SER A 154 -98.62 -45.88 93.86
C SER A 154 -98.21 -45.45 92.41
N CYS A 155 -96.95 -44.97 92.23
CA CYS A 155 -96.41 -44.35 90.99
C CYS A 155 -95.04 -44.93 90.52
N PRO A 156 -94.63 -44.78 89.23
CA PRO A 156 -93.33 -45.24 88.72
C PRO A 156 -92.13 -44.35 89.14
N ASP A 157 -91.09 -44.97 89.72
CA ASP A 157 -89.75 -44.42 90.02
C ASP A 157 -89.69 -42.99 90.61
N GLU A 158 -90.74 -42.58 91.34
CA GLU A 158 -90.91 -41.24 91.93
C GLU A 158 -90.62 -40.07 90.95
N CYS A 159 -90.76 -40.32 89.63
CA CYS A 159 -90.43 -39.37 88.56
C CYS A 159 -88.96 -38.91 88.53
N ASN A 160 -88.03 -39.73 89.04
CA ASN A 160 -86.58 -39.47 89.11
C ASN A 160 -86.21 -38.10 89.70
N ASP A 161 -86.99 -37.57 90.65
CA ASP A 161 -86.88 -36.19 91.20
C ASP A 161 -86.94 -35.04 90.17
N ASN A 162 -87.20 -35.35 88.90
CA ASN A 162 -87.24 -34.38 87.78
C ASN A 162 -88.67 -34.16 87.27
N GLY A 163 -89.68 -34.47 88.10
CA GLY A 163 -91.09 -34.32 87.80
C GLY A 163 -91.99 -34.50 89.02
N TYR A 164 -93.31 -34.37 88.81
CA TYR A 164 -94.33 -34.65 89.83
C TYR A 164 -95.21 -35.82 89.39
N CYS A 165 -95.57 -36.73 90.31
CA CYS A 165 -96.57 -37.76 90.00
C CYS A 165 -97.99 -37.26 90.26
N VAL A 166 -98.89 -37.51 89.30
CA VAL A 166 -100.34 -37.31 89.42
C VAL A 166 -101.02 -38.54 88.82
N ASP A 167 -101.95 -39.15 89.56
CA ASP A 167 -102.76 -40.30 89.13
C ASP A 167 -101.95 -41.44 88.47
N GLY A 168 -100.79 -41.77 89.03
CA GLY A 168 -99.92 -42.85 88.54
C GLY A 168 -99.01 -42.49 87.35
N ARG A 169 -98.91 -41.20 86.97
CA ARG A 169 -98.09 -40.75 85.82
C ARG A 169 -97.24 -39.51 86.16
N CYS A 170 -96.03 -39.47 85.60
CA CYS A 170 -95.07 -38.38 85.79
C CYS A 170 -95.25 -37.20 84.83
N VAL A 171 -95.02 -35.99 85.34
CA VAL A 171 -95.00 -34.72 84.59
C VAL A 171 -93.68 -34.00 84.85
N CYS A 172 -92.86 -33.82 83.82
CA CYS A 172 -91.45 -33.42 83.94
C CYS A 172 -91.21 -31.92 84.10
N HIS A 173 -90.08 -31.59 84.73
CA HIS A 173 -89.56 -30.22 84.88
C HIS A 173 -88.96 -29.69 83.56
N ALA A 174 -88.91 -28.36 83.43
CA ALA A 174 -88.40 -27.73 82.21
C ALA A 174 -86.93 -28.07 81.95
N GLY A 175 -86.62 -28.47 80.70
CA GLY A 175 -85.31 -29.00 80.30
C GLY A 175 -85.25 -30.52 80.25
N TYR A 176 -86.21 -31.22 80.87
CA TYR A 176 -86.31 -32.67 80.94
C TYR A 176 -87.53 -33.22 80.19
N THR A 177 -87.42 -34.43 79.66
CA THR A 177 -88.46 -35.17 78.93
C THR A 177 -88.29 -36.68 79.13
N GLY A 178 -89.16 -37.49 78.51
CA GLY A 178 -89.24 -38.94 78.72
C GLY A 178 -90.38 -39.35 79.65
N HIS A 179 -90.68 -40.65 79.74
CA HIS A 179 -91.81 -41.18 80.50
C HIS A 179 -91.65 -41.12 82.04
N ASP A 180 -90.41 -40.94 82.46
CA ASP A 180 -89.82 -40.98 83.78
C ASP A 180 -88.92 -39.74 84.03
N CYS A 181 -88.95 -38.78 83.10
CA CYS A 181 -88.25 -37.49 83.16
C CYS A 181 -86.70 -37.53 83.12
N SER A 182 -86.11 -38.56 82.49
CA SER A 182 -84.66 -38.80 82.47
C SER A 182 -83.87 -38.14 81.32
N LEU A 183 -84.50 -37.53 80.31
CA LEU A 183 -83.82 -37.07 79.07
C LEU A 183 -83.71 -35.55 78.96
N LEU A 184 -82.55 -35.01 78.54
CA LEU A 184 -82.27 -33.56 78.45
C LEU A 184 -82.49 -32.97 77.04
N LEU A 185 -82.97 -31.72 76.96
CA LEU A 185 -83.21 -30.99 75.69
C LEU A 185 -81.96 -30.21 75.20
N CYS A 186 -81.59 -30.36 73.91
CA CYS A 186 -80.51 -29.59 73.26
C CYS A 186 -80.97 -28.21 72.71
N PRO A 187 -80.08 -27.21 72.63
CA PRO A 187 -80.37 -25.90 72.03
C PRO A 187 -80.85 -25.99 70.57
N ASN A 188 -82.07 -25.53 70.30
CA ASN A 188 -82.68 -25.43 68.97
C ASN A 188 -82.58 -26.72 68.09
N ASP A 189 -82.50 -27.89 68.72
CA ASP A 189 -82.29 -29.20 68.06
C ASP A 189 -81.13 -29.20 67.06
N CYS A 190 -80.06 -28.45 67.37
CA CYS A 190 -78.86 -28.30 66.54
C CYS A 190 -79.13 -27.87 65.08
N LYS A 191 -80.31 -27.26 64.83
CA LYS A 191 -80.79 -26.81 63.51
C LYS A 191 -80.69 -27.86 62.39
N ASP A 192 -80.81 -29.15 62.73
CA ASP A 192 -80.60 -30.30 61.84
C ASP A 192 -79.18 -30.36 61.21
N LYS A 193 -78.22 -29.61 61.77
CA LYS A 193 -76.85 -29.39 61.25
C LYS A 193 -75.75 -29.89 62.19
N GLY A 194 -76.14 -30.67 63.17
CA GLY A 194 -75.25 -31.33 64.11
C GLY A 194 -75.97 -32.41 64.89
N GLN A 195 -75.23 -33.14 65.70
CA GLN A 195 -75.75 -34.18 66.58
C GLN A 195 -75.87 -33.65 68.01
N CYS A 196 -77.02 -33.84 68.64
CA CYS A 196 -77.23 -33.57 70.07
C CYS A 196 -76.52 -34.65 70.91
N VAL A 197 -75.59 -34.24 71.77
CA VAL A 197 -74.85 -35.11 72.70
C VAL A 197 -74.76 -34.38 74.06
N ASP A 198 -75.26 -35.01 75.12
CA ASP A 198 -75.25 -34.50 76.51
C ASP A 198 -75.70 -33.02 76.64
N GLY A 199 -76.77 -32.64 75.95
CA GLY A 199 -77.33 -31.29 75.99
C GLY A 199 -76.54 -30.23 75.18
N LYS A 200 -75.56 -30.63 74.37
CA LYS A 200 -74.80 -29.75 73.47
C LYS A 200 -74.82 -30.24 72.03
N CYS A 201 -74.63 -29.33 71.08
CA CYS A 201 -74.60 -29.64 69.66
C CYS A 201 -73.17 -29.84 69.15
N VAL A 202 -72.94 -30.95 68.44
CA VAL A 202 -71.70 -31.25 67.71
C VAL A 202 -71.97 -31.08 66.22
N CYS A 203 -71.42 -30.03 65.61
CA CYS A 203 -71.78 -29.62 64.25
C CYS A 203 -71.14 -30.46 63.15
N PHE A 204 -71.86 -30.61 62.04
CA PHE A 204 -71.33 -31.21 60.82
C PHE A 204 -70.34 -30.28 60.11
N GLU A 205 -69.49 -30.85 59.25
CA GLU A 205 -68.50 -30.11 58.47
C GLU A 205 -69.17 -28.97 57.65
N GLY A 206 -68.58 -27.77 57.70
CA GLY A 206 -69.18 -26.56 57.14
C GLY A 206 -70.11 -25.79 58.10
N PHE A 207 -70.29 -26.23 59.36
CA PHE A 207 -71.13 -25.57 60.36
C PHE A 207 -70.48 -25.43 61.75
N SER A 208 -70.90 -24.43 62.51
CA SER A 208 -70.42 -24.10 63.87
C SER A 208 -71.45 -23.28 64.68
N GLY A 209 -71.11 -22.93 65.92
CA GLY A 209 -71.99 -22.24 66.88
C GLY A 209 -72.73 -23.18 67.82
N GLU A 210 -73.33 -22.65 68.90
CA GLU A 210 -73.95 -23.47 69.96
C GLU A 210 -75.13 -24.33 69.50
N ASP A 211 -75.80 -23.94 68.40
CA ASP A 211 -76.88 -24.70 67.74
C ASP A 211 -76.56 -25.03 66.26
N CYS A 212 -75.29 -24.99 65.86
CA CYS A 212 -74.83 -25.29 64.49
C CYS A 212 -75.45 -24.43 63.37
N SER A 213 -75.96 -23.25 63.71
CA SER A 213 -76.55 -22.31 62.75
C SER A 213 -75.54 -21.57 61.85
N ILE A 214 -74.28 -21.44 62.27
CA ILE A 214 -73.26 -20.62 61.60
C ILE A 214 -72.55 -21.46 60.53
N ARG A 215 -72.44 -20.97 59.29
CA ARG A 215 -71.63 -21.65 58.26
C ARG A 215 -70.15 -21.30 58.43
N THR A 216 -69.28 -22.31 58.38
CA THR A 216 -67.82 -22.12 58.29
C THR A 216 -67.37 -22.08 56.84
N CYS A 217 -66.28 -21.38 56.56
CA CYS A 217 -65.71 -21.25 55.21
C CYS A 217 -64.46 -22.12 55.03
N PRO A 218 -64.12 -22.52 53.79
CA PRO A 218 -62.90 -23.26 53.49
C PRO A 218 -61.65 -22.57 54.05
N GLY A 219 -60.88 -23.28 54.88
CA GLY A 219 -59.63 -22.79 55.45
C GLY A 219 -59.73 -21.48 56.26
N ASP A 220 -60.92 -21.11 56.74
CA ASP A 220 -61.27 -19.80 57.32
C ASP A 220 -60.80 -18.60 56.47
N CYS A 221 -60.85 -18.76 55.15
CA CYS A 221 -60.38 -17.78 54.15
C CYS A 221 -58.91 -17.34 54.33
N LYS A 222 -58.09 -18.13 55.05
CA LYS A 222 -56.65 -17.94 55.28
C LYS A 222 -56.26 -16.56 55.84
N ASP A 223 -57.15 -15.91 56.60
CA ASP A 223 -57.00 -14.51 57.05
C ASP A 223 -56.83 -13.48 55.90
N ASN A 224 -57.21 -13.89 54.68
CA ASN A 224 -57.08 -13.14 53.41
C ASN A 224 -58.44 -12.91 52.73
N GLY A 225 -59.51 -12.92 53.53
CA GLY A 225 -60.86 -12.64 53.07
C GLY A 225 -61.86 -12.73 54.21
N ARG A 226 -63.13 -12.47 53.89
CA ARG A 226 -64.24 -12.58 54.82
C ARG A 226 -65.13 -13.76 54.48
N CYS A 227 -65.40 -14.60 55.47
CA CYS A 227 -66.45 -15.62 55.35
C CYS A 227 -67.84 -14.97 55.29
N VAL A 228 -68.59 -15.23 54.22
CA VAL A 228 -69.97 -14.77 54.01
C VAL A 228 -70.81 -15.96 53.53
N ASP A 229 -71.78 -16.37 54.34
CA ASP A 229 -72.70 -17.49 54.06
C ASP A 229 -72.03 -18.81 53.60
N GLY A 230 -70.81 -19.08 54.07
CA GLY A 230 -70.04 -20.29 53.75
C GLY A 230 -69.21 -20.19 52.46
N GLN A 231 -69.10 -19.00 51.85
CA GLN A 231 -68.15 -18.70 50.78
C GLN A 231 -67.15 -17.63 51.24
N CYS A 232 -65.90 -17.74 50.79
CA CYS A 232 -64.89 -16.71 51.03
C CYS A 232 -65.02 -15.57 50.03
N VAL A 233 -65.19 -14.36 50.54
CA VAL A 233 -65.04 -13.12 49.76
C VAL A 233 -63.64 -12.59 50.02
N CYS A 234 -62.74 -12.77 49.05
CA CYS A 234 -61.31 -12.48 49.23
C CYS A 234 -60.99 -10.99 49.35
N ASP A 235 -59.94 -10.70 50.11
CA ASP A 235 -59.30 -9.38 50.16
C ASP A 235 -58.70 -9.01 48.80
N GLU A 236 -58.50 -7.72 48.57
CA GLU A 236 -57.96 -7.20 47.31
C GLU A 236 -56.58 -7.82 46.98
N GLY A 237 -56.50 -8.46 45.80
CA GLY A 237 -55.30 -9.17 45.31
C GLY A 237 -55.31 -10.69 45.54
N PHE A 238 -56.19 -11.20 46.42
CA PHE A 238 -56.36 -12.63 46.68
C PHE A 238 -57.52 -13.25 45.87
N PHE A 239 -57.41 -14.54 45.56
CA PHE A 239 -58.45 -15.32 44.87
C PHE A 239 -58.38 -16.81 45.22
N GLY A 240 -59.33 -17.58 44.66
CA GLY A 240 -59.51 -19.01 44.95
C GLY A 240 -60.54 -19.25 46.06
N ASP A 241 -61.01 -20.49 46.19
CA ASP A 241 -62.15 -20.85 47.06
C ASP A 241 -61.89 -20.61 48.56
N ASP A 242 -60.61 -20.56 48.98
CA ASP A 242 -60.16 -20.27 50.35
C ASP A 242 -59.27 -19.01 50.45
N CYS A 243 -59.19 -18.20 49.38
CA CYS A 243 -58.34 -17.01 49.30
C CYS A 243 -56.82 -17.23 49.53
N SER A 244 -56.32 -18.45 49.27
CA SER A 244 -54.89 -18.76 49.38
C SER A 244 -54.03 -18.31 48.20
N MET A 245 -54.63 -17.95 47.05
CA MET A 245 -53.91 -17.63 45.81
C MET A 245 -53.80 -16.12 45.58
N VAL A 246 -52.70 -15.67 44.98
CA VAL A 246 -52.42 -14.27 44.68
C VAL A 246 -52.24 -14.08 43.17
N LEU A 247 -52.89 -13.05 42.60
CA LEU A 247 -52.78 -12.78 41.16
C LEU A 247 -51.33 -12.47 40.76
N GLY A 248 -50.84 -13.14 39.72
CA GLY A 248 -49.50 -12.91 39.18
C GLY A 248 -49.44 -11.69 38.26
N PRO A 249 -48.27 -11.03 38.15
CA PRO A 249 -48.02 -10.06 37.10
C PRO A 249 -48.18 -10.74 35.73
N GLN A 250 -48.63 -9.99 34.73
CA GLN A 250 -48.81 -10.47 33.36
C GLN A 250 -48.13 -9.52 32.38
N GLY A 251 -47.91 -9.99 31.16
CA GLY A 251 -47.38 -9.16 30.08
C GLY A 251 -45.93 -8.75 30.30
N LEU A 252 -45.13 -9.56 31.03
CA LEU A 252 -43.70 -9.34 31.17
C LEU A 252 -43.08 -9.25 29.77
N ARG A 253 -42.48 -8.10 29.48
CA ARG A 253 -41.92 -7.79 28.16
C ARG A 253 -40.60 -7.05 28.27
N LEU A 254 -39.83 -7.14 27.20
CA LEU A 254 -38.56 -6.46 27.03
C LEU A 254 -38.81 -5.09 26.36
N VAL A 255 -38.36 -4.01 26.99
CA VAL A 255 -38.56 -2.63 26.53
C VAL A 255 -37.32 -2.12 25.79
N THR A 256 -36.14 -2.30 26.38
CA THR A 256 -34.85 -2.00 25.73
C THR A 256 -33.80 -3.06 26.04
N VAL A 257 -32.95 -3.31 25.05
CA VAL A 257 -31.78 -4.19 25.14
C VAL A 257 -30.53 -3.34 24.99
N THR A 258 -29.48 -3.70 25.71
CA THR A 258 -28.11 -3.34 25.37
C THR A 258 -27.22 -4.57 25.49
N ASP A 259 -25.93 -4.39 25.25
CA ASP A 259 -24.91 -5.42 25.44
C ASP A 259 -24.65 -5.75 26.93
N VAL A 260 -25.09 -4.90 27.87
CA VAL A 260 -24.86 -5.10 29.32
C VAL A 260 -26.11 -4.89 30.20
N SER A 261 -27.28 -4.66 29.59
CA SER A 261 -28.53 -4.41 30.33
C SER A 261 -29.79 -4.84 29.60
N LEU A 262 -30.82 -5.17 30.36
CA LEU A 262 -32.18 -5.43 29.89
C LEU A 262 -33.16 -4.58 30.70
N LEU A 263 -33.93 -3.72 30.05
CA LEU A 263 -35.07 -3.04 30.67
C LEU A 263 -36.31 -3.89 30.43
N VAL A 264 -36.93 -4.38 31.50
CA VAL A 264 -38.17 -5.15 31.42
C VAL A 264 -39.33 -4.40 32.09
N GLU A 265 -40.54 -4.69 31.65
CA GLU A 265 -41.80 -4.09 32.11
C GLU A 265 -42.87 -5.18 32.25
N TRP A 266 -43.76 -5.06 33.22
CA TRP A 266 -44.91 -5.92 33.43
C TRP A 266 -46.16 -5.12 33.81
N GLU A 267 -47.34 -5.75 33.78
CA GLU A 267 -48.59 -5.16 34.25
C GLU A 267 -48.70 -5.17 35.78
N ARG A 268 -49.25 -4.10 36.37
CA ARG A 268 -49.36 -3.96 37.82
C ARG A 268 -50.44 -4.88 38.40
N VAL A 269 -50.08 -5.61 39.44
CA VAL A 269 -50.98 -6.44 40.24
C VAL A 269 -51.63 -5.57 41.33
N GLN A 270 -52.96 -5.58 41.40
CA GLN A 270 -53.71 -4.92 42.48
C GLN A 270 -53.44 -5.64 43.81
N GLY A 271 -53.24 -4.87 44.88
CA GLY A 271 -52.89 -5.39 46.21
C GLY A 271 -51.41 -5.76 46.42
N ALA A 272 -50.58 -5.79 45.37
CA ALA A 272 -49.14 -6.08 45.49
C ALA A 272 -48.44 -5.16 46.51
N GLU A 273 -47.68 -5.73 47.45
CA GLU A 273 -46.78 -4.98 48.34
C GLU A 273 -45.46 -4.66 47.63
N TYR A 274 -44.95 -5.64 46.91
CA TYR A 274 -43.77 -5.55 46.05
C TYR A 274 -43.77 -6.69 45.03
N TYR A 275 -42.88 -6.59 44.05
CA TYR A 275 -42.53 -7.67 43.13
C TYR A 275 -41.16 -8.22 43.49
N VAL A 276 -40.92 -9.49 43.18
CA VAL A 276 -39.58 -10.08 43.15
C VAL A 276 -39.28 -10.44 41.70
N LEU A 277 -38.22 -9.84 41.17
CA LEU A 277 -37.69 -10.12 39.85
C LEU A 277 -36.44 -10.98 40.00
N SER A 278 -36.40 -12.12 39.30
CA SER A 278 -35.24 -13.00 39.28
C SER A 278 -34.69 -13.19 37.88
N TYR A 279 -33.36 -13.29 37.76
CA TYR A 279 -32.71 -13.48 36.46
C TYR A 279 -31.43 -14.31 36.57
N HIS A 280 -31.16 -15.11 35.53
CA HIS A 280 -29.92 -15.88 35.40
C HIS A 280 -29.60 -16.19 33.93
N PRO A 281 -28.32 -16.46 33.56
CA PRO A 281 -27.97 -16.95 32.24
C PRO A 281 -28.67 -18.28 31.94
N GLU A 282 -29.18 -18.44 30.72
CA GLU A 282 -29.84 -19.68 30.30
C GLU A 282 -28.89 -20.88 30.44
N GLY A 283 -29.38 -21.96 31.05
CA GLY A 283 -28.57 -23.14 31.41
C GLY A 283 -27.87 -23.07 32.77
N ASP A 284 -27.61 -21.89 33.35
CA ASP A 284 -26.99 -21.75 34.69
C ASP A 284 -27.99 -21.30 35.76
N LYS A 285 -28.76 -22.26 36.29
CA LYS A 285 -29.68 -22.04 37.42
C LYS A 285 -28.97 -21.81 38.78
N ARG A 286 -27.63 -21.73 38.84
CA ARG A 286 -26.89 -21.51 40.09
C ARG A 286 -26.50 -20.05 40.31
N SER A 287 -26.52 -19.22 39.26
CA SER A 287 -26.17 -17.80 39.33
C SER A 287 -27.39 -16.86 39.40
N VAL A 288 -28.55 -17.39 39.83
CA VAL A 288 -29.78 -16.61 40.05
C VAL A 288 -29.51 -15.38 40.91
N GLN A 289 -29.81 -14.22 40.34
CA GLN A 289 -29.92 -12.95 41.06
C GLN A 289 -31.40 -12.69 41.31
N GLU A 290 -31.75 -12.20 42.49
CA GLU A 290 -33.10 -11.78 42.84
C GLU A 290 -33.07 -10.32 43.33
N VAL A 291 -34.07 -9.54 42.92
CA VAL A 291 -34.25 -8.14 43.32
C VAL A 291 -35.69 -7.90 43.71
N GLN A 292 -35.88 -7.30 44.88
CA GLN A 292 -37.17 -6.79 45.34
C GLN A 292 -37.44 -5.42 44.70
N VAL A 293 -38.56 -5.29 43.98
CA VAL A 293 -38.99 -4.07 43.28
C VAL A 293 -40.26 -3.55 43.95
N PRO A 294 -40.32 -2.29 44.41
CA PRO A 294 -41.50 -1.75 45.11
C PRO A 294 -42.73 -1.71 44.20
N ASN A 295 -43.93 -1.86 44.77
CA ASN A 295 -45.20 -1.84 44.04
C ASN A 295 -45.51 -0.52 43.29
N THR A 296 -44.82 0.57 43.62
CA THR A 296 -44.89 1.84 42.89
C THR A 296 -44.29 1.75 41.49
N GLU A 297 -43.43 0.76 41.25
CA GLU A 297 -42.77 0.49 39.97
C GLU A 297 -43.37 -0.75 39.29
N ASN A 298 -43.28 -0.77 37.96
CA ASN A 298 -43.63 -1.93 37.14
C ASN A 298 -42.62 -2.16 36.00
N THR A 299 -41.43 -1.57 36.15
CA THR A 299 -40.29 -1.73 35.26
C THR A 299 -39.03 -1.95 36.08
N TYR A 300 -38.03 -2.61 35.50
CA TYR A 300 -36.73 -2.76 36.13
C TYR A 300 -35.60 -2.84 35.11
N LEU A 301 -34.53 -2.06 35.34
CA LEU A 301 -33.32 -2.08 34.52
C LEU A 301 -32.31 -3.05 35.13
N ILE A 302 -32.22 -4.24 34.55
CA ILE A 302 -31.19 -5.23 34.90
C ILE A 302 -29.88 -4.76 34.29
N THR A 303 -28.82 -4.57 35.10
CA THR A 303 -27.50 -4.08 34.64
C THR A 303 -26.37 -5.05 35.00
N GLY A 304 -25.22 -4.93 34.31
CA GLY A 304 -24.03 -5.76 34.57
C GLY A 304 -24.12 -7.15 33.95
N LEU A 305 -24.94 -7.30 32.91
CA LEU A 305 -25.10 -8.53 32.15
C LEU A 305 -23.92 -8.72 31.18
N LYS A 306 -23.69 -9.96 30.76
CA LYS A 306 -22.66 -10.29 29.76
C LYS A 306 -23.20 -10.10 28.35
N PRO A 307 -22.44 -9.52 27.41
CA PRO A 307 -22.84 -9.38 26.00
C PRO A 307 -23.08 -10.71 25.30
N GLY A 308 -24.06 -10.78 24.39
CA GLY A 308 -24.36 -11.96 23.57
C GLY A 308 -24.76 -13.21 24.35
N VAL A 309 -25.33 -13.06 25.55
CA VAL A 309 -25.76 -14.14 26.45
C VAL A 309 -27.27 -14.07 26.63
N THR A 310 -27.95 -15.22 26.51
CA THR A 310 -29.38 -15.33 26.81
C THR A 310 -29.60 -15.44 28.31
N TYR A 311 -30.52 -14.63 28.83
CA TYR A 311 -30.97 -14.64 30.21
C TYR A 311 -32.43 -15.08 30.27
N LEU A 312 -32.76 -15.93 31.26
CA LEU A 312 -34.13 -16.12 31.71
C LEU A 312 -34.43 -15.03 32.74
N VAL A 313 -35.53 -14.30 32.55
CA VAL A 313 -36.03 -13.28 33.49
C VAL A 313 -37.44 -13.69 33.91
N GLN A 314 -37.70 -13.64 35.22
CA GLN A 314 -39.00 -13.96 35.81
C GLN A 314 -39.43 -12.87 36.79
N VAL A 315 -40.73 -12.64 36.93
CA VAL A 315 -41.27 -11.74 37.96
C VAL A 315 -42.52 -12.33 38.59
N TYR A 316 -42.64 -12.19 39.92
CA TYR A 316 -43.85 -12.52 40.68
C TYR A 316 -44.17 -11.40 41.67
N ALA A 317 -45.44 -11.29 42.07
CA ALA A 317 -45.91 -10.36 43.09
C ALA A 317 -45.94 -11.03 44.47
N VAL A 318 -45.83 -10.23 45.53
CA VAL A 318 -46.01 -10.68 46.91
C VAL A 318 -47.06 -9.82 47.60
N ILE A 319 -48.02 -10.47 48.27
CA ILE A 319 -49.08 -9.84 49.07
C ILE A 319 -49.15 -10.55 50.43
N LYS A 320 -49.03 -9.82 51.54
CA LYS A 320 -49.00 -10.35 52.92
C LYS A 320 -48.05 -11.56 53.10
N GLY A 321 -46.93 -11.57 52.37
CA GLY A 321 -45.95 -12.67 52.37
C GLY A 321 -46.30 -13.90 51.52
N VAL A 322 -47.43 -13.91 50.81
CA VAL A 322 -47.79 -14.95 49.83
C VAL A 322 -47.30 -14.52 48.45
N SER A 323 -46.54 -15.40 47.78
CA SER A 323 -46.05 -15.18 46.41
C SER A 323 -47.06 -15.65 45.37
N SER A 324 -47.23 -14.88 44.30
CA SER A 324 -48.01 -15.27 43.13
C SER A 324 -47.28 -16.29 42.24
N ASP A 325 -47.99 -16.82 41.24
CA ASP A 325 -47.34 -17.39 40.05
C ASP A 325 -46.44 -16.35 39.35
N SER A 326 -45.42 -16.83 38.62
CA SER A 326 -44.45 -15.98 37.91
C SER A 326 -44.65 -15.95 36.40
N ASP A 327 -44.66 -14.75 35.83
CA ASP A 327 -44.48 -14.56 34.39
C ASP A 327 -42.98 -14.63 34.04
N ARG A 328 -42.64 -14.99 32.80
CA ARG A 328 -41.26 -15.23 32.36
C ARG A 328 -41.01 -14.90 30.89
N ILE A 329 -39.82 -14.39 30.62
CA ILE A 329 -39.28 -14.21 29.26
C ILE A 329 -37.85 -14.73 29.17
N THR A 330 -37.42 -15.06 27.96
CA THR A 330 -35.99 -15.16 27.62
C THR A 330 -35.59 -13.93 26.80
N ALA A 331 -34.40 -13.41 27.06
CA ALA A 331 -33.86 -12.25 26.37
C ALA A 331 -32.34 -12.38 26.21
N THR A 332 -31.84 -12.20 24.99
CA THR A 332 -30.40 -12.19 24.70
C THR A 332 -29.90 -10.75 24.67
N THR A 333 -28.85 -10.46 25.43
CA THR A 333 -28.15 -9.17 25.36
C THR A 333 -27.49 -8.96 24.00
N ASP A 334 -27.37 -7.71 23.57
CA ASP A 334 -26.68 -7.40 22.32
C ASP A 334 -25.21 -7.82 22.36
N LEU A 335 -24.59 -7.93 21.18
CA LEU A 335 -23.13 -8.04 21.10
C LEU A 335 -22.49 -6.68 21.31
N SER A 336 -21.50 -6.60 22.20
CA SER A 336 -20.62 -5.43 22.27
C SER A 336 -19.90 -5.22 20.94
N GLY A 337 -19.59 -3.96 20.64
CA GLY A 337 -18.70 -3.61 19.53
C GLY A 337 -17.29 -4.16 19.75
N VAL A 338 -16.55 -4.40 18.65
CA VAL A 338 -15.21 -4.99 18.75
C VAL A 338 -14.21 -4.03 19.37
N GLY A 339 -13.45 -4.51 20.36
CA GLY A 339 -12.53 -3.68 21.13
C GLY A 339 -11.29 -3.25 20.33
N GLY A 340 -10.90 -1.98 20.43
CA GLY A 340 -9.62 -1.49 19.93
C GLY A 340 -9.34 -1.84 18.46
N LEU A 341 -10.32 -1.63 17.58
CA LEU A 341 -10.11 -1.64 16.12
C LEU A 341 -9.05 -0.59 15.75
N ARG A 342 -8.04 -0.99 14.99
CA ARG A 342 -6.96 -0.11 14.53
C ARG A 342 -6.39 -0.58 13.20
N VAL A 343 -5.71 0.33 12.51
CA VAL A 343 -4.90 0.02 11.33
C VAL A 343 -3.49 -0.39 11.79
N LEU A 344 -2.98 -1.49 11.25
CA LEU A 344 -1.62 -2.00 11.50
C LEU A 344 -0.63 -1.64 10.39
N GLY A 345 -1.09 -1.65 9.13
CA GLY A 345 -0.25 -1.45 7.96
C GLY A 345 -1.07 -1.00 6.75
N GLN A 346 -0.43 -0.32 5.81
CA GLN A 346 -1.05 0.29 4.63
C GLN A 346 -0.11 0.06 3.44
N THR A 347 -0.68 -0.17 2.25
CA THR A 347 0.02 -0.12 0.95
C THR A 347 -0.71 0.86 0.05
N GLU A 348 -0.26 1.00 -1.20
CA GLU A 348 -0.98 1.77 -2.23
C GLU A 348 -2.36 1.19 -2.59
N ASP A 349 -2.66 -0.06 -2.23
CA ASP A 349 -3.85 -0.79 -2.65
C ASP A 349 -4.50 -1.65 -1.55
N SER A 350 -3.99 -1.59 -0.31
CA SER A 350 -4.49 -2.39 0.81
C SER A 350 -4.37 -1.68 2.17
N ILE A 351 -5.24 -2.06 3.10
CA ILE A 351 -5.21 -1.61 4.50
C ILE A 351 -5.37 -2.85 5.39
N GLN A 352 -4.38 -3.10 6.24
CA GLN A 352 -4.43 -4.14 7.26
C GLN A 352 -4.97 -3.58 8.58
N VAL A 353 -6.00 -4.22 9.11
CA VAL A 353 -6.67 -3.87 10.37
C VAL A 353 -6.67 -5.04 11.34
N ASP A 354 -6.68 -4.75 12.64
CA ASP A 354 -6.95 -5.76 13.67
C ASP A 354 -7.87 -5.21 14.78
N TRP A 355 -8.58 -6.11 15.45
CA TRP A 355 -9.49 -5.81 16.56
C TRP A 355 -9.47 -6.92 17.62
N GLN A 356 -9.83 -6.60 18.87
CA GLN A 356 -10.05 -7.60 19.92
C GLN A 356 -11.28 -8.45 19.60
N ASN A 357 -11.11 -9.76 19.71
CA ASN A 357 -12.21 -10.70 19.68
C ASN A 357 -13.03 -10.55 20.98
N PRO A 358 -14.37 -10.46 20.90
CA PRO A 358 -15.20 -10.40 22.10
C PRO A 358 -15.14 -11.72 22.89
N GLU A 359 -15.46 -11.65 24.19
CA GLU A 359 -15.57 -12.83 25.06
C GLU A 359 -16.68 -13.78 24.60
N ALA A 360 -17.78 -13.22 24.09
CA ALA A 360 -18.86 -14.00 23.50
C ALA A 360 -18.40 -14.66 22.19
N GLU A 361 -18.79 -15.91 21.99
CA GLU A 361 -18.66 -16.57 20.69
C GLU A 361 -19.55 -15.86 19.65
N VAL A 362 -18.99 -15.64 18.46
CA VAL A 362 -19.58 -14.94 17.31
C VAL A 362 -19.31 -15.74 16.06
N ASP A 363 -20.24 -15.71 15.10
CA ASP A 363 -20.17 -16.53 13.89
C ASP A 363 -19.14 -15.96 12.91
N PHE A 364 -19.17 -14.64 12.73
CA PHE A 364 -18.22 -13.87 11.92
C PHE A 364 -18.25 -12.39 12.31
N PHE A 365 -17.31 -11.62 11.76
CA PHE A 365 -17.31 -10.17 11.78
C PHE A 365 -17.72 -9.64 10.40
N LYS A 366 -18.68 -8.72 10.37
CA LYS A 366 -19.06 -7.97 9.17
C LYS A 366 -18.17 -6.75 9.10
N LEU A 367 -17.18 -6.77 8.21
CA LEU A 367 -16.32 -5.63 7.92
C LEU A 367 -16.93 -4.87 6.76
N ARG A 368 -16.96 -3.54 6.86
CA ARG A 368 -17.35 -2.66 5.75
C ARG A 368 -16.35 -1.54 5.61
N HIS A 369 -16.07 -1.14 4.38
CA HIS A 369 -15.21 -0.01 4.08
C HIS A 369 -15.87 0.89 3.03
N ALA A 370 -15.83 2.20 3.27
CA ALA A 370 -16.40 3.20 2.37
C ALA A 370 -15.32 4.20 1.93
N ASP A 371 -15.30 4.51 0.64
CA ASP A 371 -14.46 5.56 0.05
C ASP A 371 -15.07 6.97 0.30
N PRO A 372 -14.37 8.06 -0.06
CA PRO A 372 -14.90 9.43 0.12
C PRO A 372 -16.10 9.77 -0.79
N ALA A 373 -16.40 8.95 -1.80
CA ALA A 373 -17.59 9.08 -2.63
C ALA A 373 -18.81 8.36 -2.03
N GLY A 374 -18.62 7.62 -0.93
CA GLY A 374 -19.66 6.84 -0.27
C GLY A 374 -19.93 5.47 -0.92
N LEU A 375 -19.01 4.98 -1.75
CA LEU A 375 -19.09 3.60 -2.24
C LEU A 375 -18.69 2.64 -1.11
N GLU A 376 -19.69 1.96 -0.53
CA GLU A 376 -19.53 1.02 0.58
C GLU A 376 -19.41 -0.42 0.05
N GLU A 377 -18.29 -1.08 0.36
CA GLU A 377 -18.09 -2.51 0.15
C GLU A 377 -18.07 -3.26 1.49
N GLN A 378 -18.51 -4.52 1.49
CA GLN A 378 -18.60 -5.34 2.71
C GLN A 378 -18.05 -6.75 2.50
N GLU A 379 -17.48 -7.32 3.57
CA GLU A 379 -16.95 -8.68 3.61
C GLU A 379 -17.17 -9.33 4.98
N ASN A 380 -17.29 -10.66 4.98
CA ASN A 380 -17.47 -11.46 6.18
C ASN A 380 -16.13 -12.08 6.59
N VAL A 381 -15.57 -11.64 7.70
CA VAL A 381 -14.28 -12.09 8.25
C VAL A 381 -14.53 -13.10 9.37
N ALA A 382 -13.97 -14.30 9.24
CA ALA A 382 -14.09 -15.33 10.27
C ALA A 382 -13.34 -14.94 11.55
N ARG A 383 -13.88 -15.31 12.72
CA ARG A 383 -13.19 -15.12 14.01
C ARG A 383 -11.98 -16.05 14.10
N THR A 384 -10.81 -15.50 14.44
CA THR A 384 -9.61 -16.31 14.65
C THR A 384 -9.55 -16.90 16.07
N GLN A 385 -8.59 -17.80 16.32
CA GLN A 385 -8.41 -18.44 17.65
C GLN A 385 -7.63 -17.56 18.63
N GLU A 386 -6.88 -16.58 18.13
CA GLU A 386 -6.13 -15.61 18.92
C GLU A 386 -7.05 -14.60 19.63
N ALA A 387 -6.49 -13.80 20.54
CA ALA A 387 -7.21 -12.72 21.22
C ALA A 387 -7.62 -11.55 20.30
N ARG A 388 -7.05 -11.47 19.08
CA ARG A 388 -7.35 -10.45 18.08
C ARG A 388 -7.50 -11.09 16.71
N THR A 389 -8.56 -10.72 15.98
CA THR A 389 -8.68 -11.02 14.55
C THR A 389 -7.97 -9.92 13.76
N MET A 390 -7.22 -10.33 12.73
CA MET A 390 -6.51 -9.44 11.81
C MET A 390 -6.96 -9.75 10.39
N HIS A 391 -7.23 -8.71 9.61
CA HIS A 391 -7.67 -8.82 8.22
C HIS A 391 -6.97 -7.79 7.33
N THR A 392 -6.87 -8.07 6.03
CA THR A 392 -6.27 -7.15 5.05
C THR A 392 -7.27 -6.90 3.92
N ILE A 393 -7.79 -5.67 3.89
CA ILE A 393 -8.67 -5.18 2.83
C ILE A 393 -7.79 -4.89 1.62
N VAL A 394 -8.14 -5.40 0.43
CA VAL A 394 -7.32 -5.31 -0.81
C VAL A 394 -8.13 -4.76 -1.97
N GLY A 395 -7.45 -4.24 -2.99
CA GLY A 395 -8.10 -3.67 -4.20
C GLY A 395 -8.52 -2.20 -4.04
N LEU A 396 -7.97 -1.52 -3.03
CA LEU A 396 -8.29 -0.13 -2.71
C LEU A 396 -7.61 0.85 -3.68
N ASN A 397 -8.16 2.06 -3.78
CA ASN A 397 -7.59 3.13 -4.60
C ASN A 397 -6.39 3.79 -3.88
N PRO A 398 -5.27 4.06 -4.57
CA PRO A 398 -4.13 4.76 -3.97
C PRO A 398 -4.45 6.16 -3.44
N GLY A 399 -3.72 6.58 -2.40
CA GLY A 399 -3.80 7.91 -1.80
C GLY A 399 -5.13 8.27 -1.14
N THR A 400 -6.04 7.31 -1.00
CA THR A 400 -7.47 7.51 -0.66
C THR A 400 -7.73 7.18 0.80
N GLU A 401 -8.55 8.01 1.45
CA GLU A 401 -9.00 7.81 2.84
C GLU A 401 -10.26 6.95 2.86
N TYR A 402 -10.24 5.89 3.65
CA TYR A 402 -11.35 4.93 3.81
C TYR A 402 -11.86 4.95 5.24
N GLN A 403 -13.18 5.05 5.39
CA GLN A 403 -13.86 4.79 6.65
C GLN A 403 -14.12 3.29 6.77
N ILE A 404 -13.53 2.65 7.77
CA ILE A 404 -13.64 1.21 8.02
C ILE A 404 -14.52 1.00 9.25
N SER A 405 -15.47 0.09 9.17
CA SER A 405 -16.29 -0.34 10.31
C SER A 405 -16.29 -1.86 10.45
N VAL A 406 -16.34 -2.34 11.69
CA VAL A 406 -16.42 -3.77 12.01
C VAL A 406 -17.52 -4.01 13.03
N GLN A 407 -18.42 -4.95 12.71
CA GLN A 407 -19.52 -5.40 13.56
C GLN A 407 -19.37 -6.89 13.86
N ALA A 408 -19.62 -7.31 15.10
CA ALA A 408 -19.72 -8.73 15.44
C ALA A 408 -21.12 -9.26 15.08
N ILE A 409 -21.22 -10.49 14.55
CA ILE A 409 -22.49 -11.11 14.15
C ILE A 409 -22.66 -12.47 14.85
N LYS A 410 -23.86 -12.73 15.39
CA LYS A 410 -24.24 -14.04 15.95
C LYS A 410 -25.71 -14.30 15.69
N GLY A 411 -26.03 -15.30 14.87
CA GLY A 411 -27.39 -15.58 14.40
C GLY A 411 -27.99 -14.35 13.71
N SER A 412 -29.04 -13.78 14.31
CA SER A 412 -29.70 -12.54 13.84
C SER A 412 -29.25 -11.27 14.56
N SER A 413 -28.36 -11.37 15.57
CA SER A 413 -27.91 -10.22 16.36
C SER A 413 -26.66 -9.58 15.74
N GLU A 414 -26.72 -8.28 15.44
CA GLU A 414 -25.57 -7.47 15.04
C GLU A 414 -25.06 -6.63 16.22
N GLY A 415 -23.75 -6.62 16.44
CA GLY A 415 -23.11 -5.76 17.45
C GLY A 415 -22.91 -4.32 16.98
N LYS A 416 -22.67 -3.43 17.95
CA LYS A 416 -22.35 -2.01 17.69
C LYS A 416 -21.13 -1.89 16.76
N PRO A 417 -21.17 -1.04 15.70
CA PRO A 417 -20.03 -0.86 14.82
C PRO A 417 -18.89 -0.15 15.55
N SER A 418 -17.69 -0.73 15.48
CA SER A 418 -16.44 -0.04 15.81
C SER A 418 -15.85 0.55 14.55
N HIS A 419 -15.38 1.79 14.61
CA HIS A 419 -14.87 2.52 13.45
C HIS A 419 -13.36 2.79 13.53
N ALA A 420 -12.71 2.79 12.38
CA ALA A 420 -11.35 3.27 12.20
C ALA A 420 -11.21 3.94 10.82
N THR A 421 -10.25 4.86 10.70
CA THR A 421 -9.90 5.47 9.40
C THR A 421 -8.54 4.94 8.96
N GLY A 422 -8.43 4.50 7.72
CA GLY A 422 -7.16 4.15 7.09
C GLY A 422 -6.98 4.91 5.78
N VAL A 423 -5.74 5.17 5.39
CA VAL A 423 -5.42 5.90 4.16
C VAL A 423 -4.40 5.08 3.39
N THR A 424 -4.73 4.66 2.16
CA THR A 424 -3.78 3.96 1.29
C THR A 424 -2.61 4.86 0.94
N GLU A 425 -1.42 4.28 0.79
CA GLU A 425 -0.22 5.01 0.37
C GLU A 425 -0.39 5.61 -1.04
N LEU A 426 0.43 6.61 -1.39
CA LEU A 426 0.49 7.10 -2.76
C LEU A 426 1.19 6.06 -3.63
N ASP A 427 0.59 5.66 -4.75
CA ASP A 427 1.25 4.80 -5.73
C ASP A 427 2.49 5.49 -6.32
N ALA A 428 3.50 4.69 -6.66
CA ALA A 428 4.74 5.22 -7.21
C ALA A 428 4.58 5.54 -8.72
N PRO A 429 5.24 6.59 -9.23
CA PRO A 429 5.42 6.78 -10.67
C PRO A 429 6.05 5.52 -11.29
N THR A 430 5.65 5.16 -12.51
CA THR A 430 6.14 3.95 -13.20
C THR A 430 6.68 4.28 -14.59
N ASN A 431 7.30 3.29 -15.25
CA ASN A 431 7.85 3.40 -16.60
C ASN A 431 8.83 4.58 -16.77
N LEU A 432 9.71 4.77 -15.77
CA LEU A 432 10.73 5.83 -15.78
C LEU A 432 11.76 5.63 -16.90
N LEU A 433 11.72 6.53 -17.88
CA LEU A 433 12.52 6.50 -19.09
C LEU A 433 13.36 7.78 -19.22
N VAL A 434 14.64 7.64 -19.57
CA VAL A 434 15.50 8.78 -19.92
C VAL A 434 15.67 8.86 -21.43
N ARG A 435 15.44 10.04 -21.99
CA ARG A 435 15.61 10.35 -23.41
C ARG A 435 16.34 11.70 -23.58
N GLU A 436 16.74 11.99 -24.82
CA GLU A 436 17.36 13.28 -25.20
C GLU A 436 18.53 13.69 -24.29
N VAL A 437 19.41 12.73 -24.01
CA VAL A 437 20.61 12.92 -23.19
C VAL A 437 21.66 13.70 -23.98
N THR A 438 22.23 14.74 -23.37
CA THR A 438 23.32 15.55 -23.92
C THR A 438 24.58 15.42 -23.04
N GLU A 439 25.60 16.22 -23.30
CA GLU A 439 26.79 16.33 -22.43
C GLU A 439 26.46 16.93 -21.04
N ASP A 440 25.34 17.65 -20.91
CA ASP A 440 25.00 18.48 -19.76
C ASP A 440 23.52 18.41 -19.32
N SER A 441 22.68 17.62 -19.99
CA SER A 441 21.24 17.52 -19.72
C SER A 441 20.67 16.13 -20.00
N ALA A 442 19.52 15.84 -19.41
CA ALA A 442 18.76 14.62 -19.65
C ALA A 442 17.25 14.88 -19.43
N LEU A 443 16.40 14.37 -20.32
CA LEU A 443 14.95 14.45 -20.18
C LEU A 443 14.43 13.14 -19.58
N VAL A 444 13.98 13.19 -18.33
CA VAL A 444 13.31 12.08 -17.64
C VAL A 444 11.82 12.16 -17.93
N ALA A 445 11.19 11.02 -18.20
CA ALA A 445 9.75 10.86 -18.41
C ALA A 445 9.23 9.71 -17.53
N TRP A 446 7.98 9.81 -17.08
CA TRP A 446 7.32 8.81 -16.24
C TRP A 446 5.82 8.76 -16.55
N ASP A 447 5.20 7.63 -16.24
CA ASP A 447 3.74 7.52 -16.21
C ASP A 447 3.20 8.12 -14.91
N ARG A 448 2.08 8.86 -15.03
CA ARG A 448 1.44 9.53 -13.89
C ARG A 448 0.84 8.52 -12.92
N VAL A 449 0.79 8.90 -11.64
CA VAL A 449 0.18 8.10 -10.58
C VAL A 449 -1.35 8.16 -10.61
N ARG A 450 -2.02 7.16 -10.05
CA ARG A 450 -3.49 7.08 -9.95
C ARG A 450 -4.01 7.90 -8.78
N ALA A 451 -3.25 8.00 -7.68
CA ALA A 451 -3.57 8.90 -6.59
C ALA A 451 -3.65 10.35 -7.07
N GLU A 452 -4.66 11.09 -6.62
CA GLU A 452 -4.68 12.54 -6.76
C GLU A 452 -3.56 13.14 -5.89
N VAL A 453 -2.62 13.86 -6.48
CA VAL A 453 -1.41 14.40 -5.84
C VAL A 453 -1.20 15.88 -6.16
N ASP A 454 -0.43 16.59 -5.35
CA ASP A 454 -0.09 18.00 -5.59
C ASP A 454 0.93 18.16 -6.74
N GLY A 455 1.70 17.11 -7.01
CA GLY A 455 2.85 17.14 -7.91
C GLY A 455 3.82 15.99 -7.72
N TYR A 456 4.94 16.07 -8.43
CA TYR A 456 6.07 15.16 -8.29
C TYR A 456 7.28 15.90 -7.72
N MET A 457 8.11 15.16 -7.01
CA MET A 457 9.42 15.58 -6.58
C MET A 457 10.46 14.72 -7.30
N LEU A 458 11.51 15.36 -7.81
CA LEU A 458 12.57 14.71 -8.56
C LEU A 458 13.93 15.05 -7.99
N SER A 459 14.88 14.13 -8.10
CA SER A 459 16.29 14.40 -7.83
C SER A 459 17.19 13.48 -8.65
N TYR A 460 18.50 13.65 -8.53
CA TYR A 460 19.46 12.70 -9.10
C TYR A 460 20.60 12.40 -8.13
N SER A 461 21.25 11.26 -8.31
CA SER A 461 22.52 10.92 -7.67
C SER A 461 23.58 10.52 -8.71
N SER A 462 24.83 10.71 -8.37
CA SER A 462 26.01 10.36 -9.16
C SER A 462 27.19 10.07 -8.22
N ALA A 463 28.31 9.59 -8.77
CA ALA A 463 29.54 9.41 -8.00
C ALA A 463 30.08 10.73 -7.38
N ASP A 464 29.72 11.89 -7.97
CA ASP A 464 30.13 13.21 -7.50
C ASP A 464 29.16 13.80 -6.45
N GLY A 465 28.08 13.10 -6.11
CA GLY A 465 27.03 13.54 -5.17
C GLY A 465 25.63 13.60 -5.77
N SER A 466 24.68 14.12 -4.99
CA SER A 466 23.26 14.26 -5.35
C SER A 466 22.88 15.69 -5.75
N GLY A 467 21.97 15.80 -6.72
CA GLY A 467 21.31 17.05 -7.07
C GLY A 467 20.30 17.51 -6.00
N GLN A 468 19.86 18.76 -6.08
CA GLN A 468 18.76 19.27 -5.27
C GLN A 468 17.43 18.62 -5.67
N GLU A 469 16.50 18.57 -4.73
CA GLU A 469 15.12 18.12 -5.02
C GLU A 469 14.35 19.22 -5.75
N VAL A 470 13.68 18.86 -6.85
CA VAL A 470 12.90 19.77 -7.70
C VAL A 470 11.44 19.32 -7.69
N ARG A 471 10.53 20.26 -7.38
CA ARG A 471 9.09 20.03 -7.42
C ARG A 471 8.50 20.47 -8.77
N VAL A 472 7.66 19.63 -9.34
CA VAL A 472 6.89 19.88 -10.58
C VAL A 472 5.39 19.65 -10.31
N GLY A 473 4.51 20.07 -11.22
CA GLY A 473 3.06 19.98 -11.05
C GLY A 473 2.49 18.57 -11.18
N ALA A 474 1.24 18.38 -10.75
CA ALA A 474 0.53 17.09 -10.84
C ALA A 474 0.32 16.60 -12.28
N ASP A 475 0.23 17.53 -13.23
CA ASP A 475 0.14 17.27 -14.65
C ASP A 475 1.49 17.02 -15.35
N ASP A 476 2.62 17.24 -14.67
CA ASP A 476 3.91 17.01 -15.31
C ASP A 476 4.22 15.50 -15.37
N ALA A 477 4.61 15.05 -16.57
CA ALA A 477 5.04 13.67 -16.85
C ALA A 477 6.47 13.62 -17.42
N THR A 478 7.13 14.78 -17.53
CA THR A 478 8.52 14.88 -18.00
C THR A 478 9.24 16.05 -17.33
N TYR A 479 10.56 15.92 -17.12
CA TYR A 479 11.40 16.98 -16.59
C TYR A 479 12.82 16.92 -17.17
N ARG A 480 13.38 18.07 -17.55
CA ARG A 480 14.76 18.16 -18.05
C ARG A 480 15.70 18.62 -16.96
N PHE A 481 16.54 17.71 -16.49
CA PHE A 481 17.72 18.06 -15.72
C PHE A 481 18.75 18.74 -16.62
N SER A 482 19.39 19.80 -16.12
CA SER A 482 20.43 20.55 -16.83
C SER A 482 21.59 20.90 -15.88
N GLY A 483 22.75 21.25 -16.41
CA GLY A 483 23.97 21.48 -15.63
C GLY A 483 24.63 20.19 -15.11
N LEU A 484 24.33 19.05 -15.74
CA LEU A 484 24.97 17.77 -15.47
C LEU A 484 26.43 17.78 -15.98
N ARG A 485 27.27 16.88 -15.45
CA ARG A 485 28.66 16.74 -15.87
C ARG A 485 28.78 15.79 -17.07
N PRO A 486 29.60 16.09 -18.09
CA PRO A 486 29.82 15.21 -19.24
C PRO A 486 30.43 13.85 -18.89
N GLY A 487 29.95 12.78 -19.52
CA GLY A 487 30.45 11.42 -19.36
C GLY A 487 30.30 10.84 -17.95
N VAL A 488 29.26 11.21 -17.20
CA VAL A 488 28.97 10.73 -15.84
C VAL A 488 27.65 9.95 -15.83
N VAL A 489 27.60 8.85 -15.07
CA VAL A 489 26.37 8.07 -14.85
C VAL A 489 25.56 8.73 -13.74
N TYR A 490 24.29 9.01 -14.05
CA TYR A 490 23.31 9.56 -13.13
C TYR A 490 22.18 8.56 -12.88
N THR A 491 21.76 8.43 -11.62
CA THR A 491 20.48 7.79 -11.25
C THR A 491 19.48 8.90 -10.97
N PHE A 492 18.41 8.98 -11.74
CA PHE A 492 17.32 9.94 -11.55
C PHE A 492 16.22 9.29 -10.72
N TYR A 493 15.65 10.02 -9.77
CA TYR A 493 14.57 9.58 -8.90
C TYR A 493 13.32 10.43 -9.14
N VAL A 494 12.14 9.80 -9.11
CA VAL A 494 10.84 10.48 -9.15
C VAL A 494 9.94 9.86 -8.08
N TRP A 495 9.21 10.70 -7.35
CA TRP A 495 8.15 10.27 -6.43
C TRP A 495 7.02 11.31 -6.40
N ALA A 496 5.79 10.85 -6.17
CA ALA A 496 4.64 11.72 -6.06
C ALA A 496 4.49 12.28 -4.64
N VAL A 497 3.90 13.47 -4.49
CA VAL A 497 3.73 14.16 -3.20
C VAL A 497 2.33 14.75 -3.02
N LYS A 498 1.73 14.57 -1.84
CA LYS A 498 0.44 15.18 -1.44
C LYS A 498 0.54 15.72 -0.01
N GLY A 499 0.57 17.03 0.15
CA GLY A 499 0.87 17.68 1.43
C GLY A 499 2.23 17.26 1.98
N SER A 500 2.22 16.58 3.14
CA SER A 500 3.41 15.98 3.77
C SER A 500 3.68 14.52 3.39
N ARG A 501 2.80 13.90 2.60
CA ARG A 501 2.90 12.48 2.20
C ARG A 501 3.66 12.34 0.88
N SER A 502 4.38 11.24 0.73
CA SER A 502 5.15 10.90 -0.47
C SER A 502 4.96 9.44 -0.88
N SER A 503 4.94 9.14 -2.18
CA SER A 503 5.05 7.77 -2.67
C SER A 503 6.43 7.18 -2.40
N ARG A 504 6.59 5.88 -2.65
CA ARG A 504 7.93 5.29 -2.85
C ARG A 504 8.64 5.99 -4.03
N LYS A 505 9.97 6.06 -3.99
CA LYS A 505 10.79 6.59 -5.09
C LYS A 505 11.03 5.50 -6.13
N ASP A 506 10.66 5.74 -7.38
CA ASP A 506 11.18 4.96 -8.51
C ASP A 506 12.44 5.63 -9.07
N SER A 507 13.26 4.89 -9.82
CA SER A 507 14.50 5.42 -10.37
C SER A 507 14.93 4.78 -11.69
N THR A 508 15.66 5.56 -12.50
CA THR A 508 16.20 5.13 -13.79
C THR A 508 17.60 5.72 -14.00
N GLN A 509 18.43 5.10 -14.84
CA GLN A 509 19.83 5.48 -15.04
C GLN A 509 20.14 5.90 -16.48
N ALA A 510 20.93 6.95 -16.62
CA ALA A 510 21.55 7.31 -17.90
C ALA A 510 22.95 7.91 -17.69
N GLU A 511 23.78 7.84 -18.72
CA GLU A 511 25.11 8.43 -18.73
C GLU A 511 25.16 9.56 -19.76
N THR A 512 25.55 10.76 -19.33
CA THR A 512 25.69 11.94 -20.19
C THR A 512 26.70 11.72 -21.31
N GLU A 513 26.55 12.45 -22.41
CA GLU A 513 27.48 12.40 -23.53
C GLU A 513 28.89 12.92 -23.14
N ILE A 514 29.89 12.56 -23.94
CA ILE A 514 31.26 13.09 -23.82
C ILE A 514 31.28 14.49 -24.44
N ASP A 515 31.68 15.52 -23.69
CA ASP A 515 31.80 16.86 -24.25
C ASP A 515 32.91 16.92 -25.30
N ALA A 516 32.74 17.79 -26.30
CA ALA A 516 33.71 17.93 -27.38
C ALA A 516 34.97 18.69 -26.92
N PRO A 517 36.17 18.35 -27.42
CA PRO A 517 37.38 19.16 -27.20
C PRO A 517 37.17 20.61 -27.61
N LYS A 518 37.71 21.57 -26.84
CA LYS A 518 37.42 23.00 -27.03
C LYS A 518 38.64 23.73 -27.59
N ASN A 519 38.44 24.83 -28.32
CA ASN A 519 39.52 25.66 -28.86
C ASN A 519 40.56 24.92 -29.74
N LEU A 520 40.11 23.97 -30.58
CA LEU A 520 40.97 23.39 -31.61
C LEU A 520 41.47 24.50 -32.55
N LYS A 521 42.78 24.58 -32.77
CA LYS A 521 43.42 25.59 -33.64
C LYS A 521 44.72 25.08 -34.25
N ALA A 522 45.04 25.57 -35.44
CA ALA A 522 46.33 25.42 -36.08
C ALA A 522 47.22 26.66 -35.82
N ALA A 523 48.50 26.41 -35.59
CA ALA A 523 49.58 27.39 -35.39
C ALA A 523 50.83 26.91 -36.15
N ASP A 524 51.86 27.77 -36.23
CA ASP A 524 53.15 27.47 -36.87
C ASP A 524 53.03 26.84 -38.27
N VAL A 525 52.05 27.31 -39.04
CA VAL A 525 51.72 26.77 -40.36
C VAL A 525 52.79 27.21 -41.37
N LYS A 526 53.44 26.22 -41.98
CA LYS A 526 54.50 26.37 -42.97
C LYS A 526 54.01 25.92 -44.36
N THR A 527 54.95 25.68 -45.27
CA THR A 527 54.67 25.12 -46.60
C THR A 527 54.26 23.65 -46.55
N ASP A 528 54.72 22.88 -45.56
CA ASP A 528 54.60 21.41 -45.50
C ASP A 528 54.16 20.86 -44.12
N SER A 529 53.90 21.73 -43.15
CA SER A 529 53.74 21.37 -41.74
C SER A 529 52.88 22.38 -40.98
N ALA A 530 52.30 21.95 -39.86
CA ALA A 530 51.48 22.78 -38.96
C ALA A 530 51.43 22.17 -37.56
N ALA A 531 51.25 22.98 -36.53
CA ALA A 531 51.04 22.54 -35.15
C ALA A 531 49.57 22.72 -34.74
N LEU A 532 48.91 21.65 -34.34
CA LEU A 532 47.56 21.67 -33.79
C LEU A 532 47.61 21.79 -32.26
N SER A 533 46.61 22.45 -31.68
CA SER A 533 46.39 22.47 -30.22
C SER A 533 44.90 22.57 -29.89
N TRP A 534 44.49 22.00 -28.76
CA TRP A 534 43.12 22.03 -28.23
C TRP A 534 43.11 21.98 -26.70
N LYS A 535 41.96 22.26 -26.10
CA LYS A 535 41.67 22.04 -24.68
C LYS A 535 40.97 20.68 -24.51
N PRO A 536 41.43 19.80 -23.61
CA PRO A 536 40.76 18.53 -23.31
C PRO A 536 39.28 18.72 -22.88
N PRO A 537 38.43 17.70 -23.11
CA PRO A 537 37.07 17.66 -22.58
C PRO A 537 37.05 17.52 -21.05
N GLN A 538 35.90 17.78 -20.43
CA GLN A 538 35.66 17.56 -19.00
C GLN A 538 35.40 16.08 -18.70
N ALA A 539 34.71 15.37 -19.60
CA ALA A 539 34.50 13.94 -19.51
C ALA A 539 35.84 13.17 -19.45
N ARG A 540 35.91 12.14 -18.60
CA ARG A 540 37.03 11.19 -18.62
C ARG A 540 36.99 10.39 -19.93
N ILE A 541 38.07 10.44 -20.69
CA ILE A 541 38.23 9.80 -22.00
C ILE A 541 39.41 8.83 -22.03
N ASP A 542 39.43 7.93 -23.00
CA ASP A 542 40.55 7.02 -23.28
C ASP A 542 41.55 7.66 -24.26
N GLY A 543 41.05 8.50 -25.18
CA GLY A 543 41.87 9.15 -26.19
C GLY A 543 41.08 10.01 -27.16
N TYR A 544 41.76 10.40 -28.25
CA TYR A 544 41.18 11.15 -29.36
C TYR A 544 41.43 10.44 -30.70
N VAL A 545 40.53 10.68 -31.65
CA VAL A 545 40.72 10.40 -33.08
C VAL A 545 40.87 11.75 -33.77
N LEU A 546 42.05 11.99 -34.34
CA LEU A 546 42.38 13.18 -35.13
C LEU A 546 42.46 12.76 -36.61
N THR A 547 41.69 13.41 -37.47
CA THR A 547 41.72 13.14 -38.92
C THR A 547 41.99 14.42 -39.69
N TYR A 548 42.90 14.39 -40.66
CA TYR A 548 43.20 15.56 -41.51
C TYR A 548 43.29 15.18 -42.99
N ARG A 549 42.79 16.07 -43.87
CA ARG A 549 42.77 15.87 -45.32
C ARG A 549 42.81 17.20 -46.08
N PRO A 550 43.30 17.24 -47.33
CA PRO A 550 43.04 18.34 -48.23
C PRO A 550 41.52 18.54 -48.44
N GLU A 551 41.10 19.80 -48.52
CA GLU A 551 39.70 20.15 -48.77
C GLU A 551 39.24 19.70 -50.18
N ASP A 552 40.13 19.80 -51.16
CA ASP A 552 39.92 19.41 -52.56
C ASP A 552 39.98 17.89 -52.81
N GLY A 553 40.18 17.08 -51.76
CA GLY A 553 40.26 15.63 -51.86
C GLY A 553 41.48 15.09 -52.60
N SER A 554 42.54 15.89 -52.82
CA SER A 554 43.71 15.46 -53.62
C SER A 554 44.50 14.29 -53.01
N THR A 555 44.31 14.00 -51.72
CA THR A 555 44.84 12.80 -51.04
C THR A 555 43.80 12.23 -50.09
N GLN A 556 43.93 10.94 -49.74
CA GLN A 556 43.13 10.33 -48.68
C GLN A 556 43.33 11.04 -47.33
N ALA A 557 42.34 10.90 -46.46
CA ALA A 557 42.40 11.42 -45.10
C ALA A 557 43.34 10.58 -44.23
N VAL A 558 44.18 11.25 -43.44
CA VAL A 558 45.08 10.60 -42.49
C VAL A 558 44.44 10.64 -41.11
N GLU A 559 44.18 9.47 -40.52
CA GLU A 559 43.71 9.30 -39.14
C GLU A 559 44.89 9.05 -38.20
N LYS A 560 44.87 9.65 -37.01
CA LYS A 560 45.78 9.39 -35.90
C LYS A 560 44.98 9.19 -34.61
N LYS A 561 45.27 8.11 -33.87
CA LYS A 561 44.77 7.90 -32.51
C LYS A 561 45.75 8.47 -31.49
N LEU A 562 45.25 9.29 -30.57
CA LEU A 562 46.02 10.04 -29.58
C LEU A 562 45.60 9.63 -28.17
N ALA A 563 46.53 9.62 -27.21
CA ALA A 563 46.23 9.31 -25.81
C ALA A 563 45.42 10.44 -25.14
N ALA A 564 44.66 10.13 -24.09
CA ALA A 564 43.81 11.09 -23.35
C ALA A 564 44.55 12.36 -22.86
N GLY A 565 45.83 12.24 -22.50
CA GLY A 565 46.66 13.35 -22.04
C GLY A 565 47.13 14.31 -23.14
N GLU A 566 46.94 13.97 -24.41
CA GLU A 566 47.39 14.81 -25.52
C GLU A 566 46.51 16.06 -25.69
N SER A 567 47.17 17.20 -25.92
CA SER A 567 46.54 18.51 -26.18
C SER A 567 47.15 19.26 -27.36
N ARG A 568 48.15 18.65 -28.02
CA ARG A 568 48.90 19.21 -29.15
C ARG A 568 49.28 18.10 -30.14
N MET A 569 49.45 18.44 -31.42
CA MET A 569 49.94 17.49 -32.44
C MET A 569 50.68 18.22 -33.55
N ALA A 570 51.87 17.74 -33.91
CA ALA A 570 52.59 18.21 -35.08
C ALA A 570 52.13 17.44 -36.33
N LEU A 571 51.77 18.17 -37.38
CA LEU A 571 51.51 17.68 -38.72
C LEU A 571 52.72 17.97 -39.62
N SER A 572 53.07 17.01 -40.46
CA SER A 572 54.16 17.08 -41.45
C SER A 572 53.76 16.34 -42.72
N GLY A 573 54.47 16.61 -43.82
CA GLY A 573 54.16 16.01 -45.13
C GLY A 573 52.90 16.59 -45.78
N LEU A 574 52.51 17.82 -45.41
CA LEU A 574 51.40 18.53 -46.02
C LEU A 574 51.79 19.06 -47.42
N ALA A 575 50.83 19.14 -48.32
CA ALA A 575 51.03 19.73 -49.64
C ALA A 575 51.00 21.27 -49.55
N MET A 576 51.92 21.93 -50.27
CA MET A 576 52.05 23.39 -50.30
C MET A 576 50.88 24.10 -50.96
N GLY A 577 50.49 25.27 -50.45
CA GLY A 577 49.40 26.09 -50.98
C GLY A 577 48.02 25.40 -50.96
N LYS A 578 47.80 24.42 -50.08
CA LYS A 578 46.54 23.67 -49.96
C LYS A 578 45.80 24.03 -48.68
N LYS A 579 44.48 24.07 -48.78
CA LYS A 579 43.57 24.15 -47.62
C LYS A 579 43.30 22.75 -47.08
N TYR A 580 43.49 22.58 -45.78
CA TYR A 580 43.29 21.35 -45.04
C TYR A 580 42.07 21.47 -44.13
N ILE A 581 41.28 20.41 -44.08
CA ILE A 581 40.24 20.18 -43.08
C ILE A 581 40.81 19.25 -42.02
N VAL A 582 40.60 19.59 -40.74
CA VAL A 582 41.02 18.81 -39.58
C VAL A 582 39.82 18.58 -38.68
N THR A 583 39.52 17.31 -38.38
CA THR A 583 38.51 16.91 -37.41
C THR A 583 39.15 16.24 -36.19
N LEU A 584 38.59 16.51 -35.01
CA LEU A 584 38.99 15.90 -33.74
C LEU A 584 37.76 15.39 -32.99
N ILE A 585 37.82 14.16 -32.51
CA ILE A 585 36.76 13.47 -31.76
C ILE A 585 37.39 12.86 -30.50
N ALA A 586 36.83 13.11 -29.32
CA ALA A 586 37.22 12.42 -28.10
C ALA A 586 36.42 11.13 -27.90
N TYR A 587 36.99 10.11 -27.26
CA TYR A 587 36.32 8.82 -27.10
C TYR A 587 36.58 8.13 -25.76
N ARG A 588 35.60 7.30 -25.35
CA ARG A 588 35.70 6.33 -24.25
C ARG A 588 34.99 5.04 -24.65
N GLY A 589 35.71 3.93 -24.76
CA GLY A 589 35.18 2.66 -25.27
C GLY A 589 34.52 2.82 -26.65
N SER A 590 33.22 2.54 -26.73
CA SER A 590 32.38 2.76 -27.92
C SER A 590 31.82 4.18 -28.05
N LYS A 591 31.80 4.99 -26.98
CA LYS A 591 31.23 6.35 -26.96
C LYS A 591 32.17 7.36 -27.61
N ARG A 592 31.59 8.41 -28.20
CA ARG A 592 32.29 9.48 -28.94
C ARG A 592 31.70 10.83 -28.54
N SER A 593 32.54 11.88 -28.53
CA SER A 593 32.06 13.26 -28.47
C SER A 593 31.48 13.70 -29.82
N LYS A 594 30.85 14.87 -29.84
CA LYS A 594 30.62 15.61 -31.10
C LYS A 594 31.95 15.91 -31.79
N VAL A 595 31.92 16.03 -33.11
CA VAL A 595 33.10 16.31 -33.95
C VAL A 595 33.45 17.79 -33.87
N VAL A 596 34.73 18.08 -33.65
CA VAL A 596 35.29 19.44 -33.71
C VAL A 596 36.03 19.58 -35.02
N GLU A 597 35.70 20.57 -35.85
CA GLU A 597 36.35 20.80 -37.14
C GLU A 597 37.01 22.19 -37.22
N ILE A 598 38.18 22.26 -37.84
CA ILE A 598 38.80 23.50 -38.30
C ILE A 598 39.33 23.37 -39.73
N THR A 599 39.60 24.51 -40.37
CA THR A 599 40.39 24.55 -41.60
C THR A 599 41.58 25.50 -41.48
N PHE A 600 42.67 25.17 -42.18
CA PHE A 600 43.84 26.05 -42.32
C PHE A 600 44.47 25.86 -43.71
N SER A 601 45.26 26.83 -44.18
CA SER A 601 45.96 26.73 -45.46
C SER A 601 47.47 26.73 -45.27
N THR A 602 48.18 25.79 -45.88
CA THR A 602 49.65 25.83 -45.94
C THR A 602 50.13 27.04 -46.75
N VAL A 603 51.28 27.60 -46.37
CA VAL A 603 51.81 28.82 -46.98
C VAL A 603 52.14 28.57 -48.45
N GLY A 604 51.62 29.43 -49.33
CA GLY A 604 51.88 29.39 -50.78
C GLY A 604 53.09 30.24 -51.19
N ILE A 605 53.82 29.78 -52.19
CA ILE A 605 54.92 30.51 -52.83
C ILE A 605 54.33 31.49 -53.87
N ALA A 606 54.69 32.78 -53.80
CA ALA A 606 54.11 33.83 -54.65
C ALA A 606 54.43 33.67 -56.15
N TYR A 607 55.60 33.11 -56.49
CA TYR A 607 56.03 32.80 -57.85
C TYR A 607 56.46 31.33 -57.94
N PRO A 608 55.54 30.38 -58.22
CA PRO A 608 55.88 28.95 -58.31
C PRO A 608 56.87 28.61 -59.42
N PHE A 609 56.88 29.41 -60.49
CA PHE A 609 57.83 29.33 -61.60
C PHE A 609 58.52 30.70 -61.76
N PRO A 610 59.50 31.04 -60.90
CA PRO A 610 60.07 32.37 -60.90
C PRO A 610 60.84 32.64 -62.20
N MET A 611 60.56 33.75 -62.87
CA MET A 611 61.20 34.09 -64.15
C MET A 611 62.60 34.70 -64.00
N ASP A 612 62.95 35.14 -62.80
CA ASP A 612 64.14 35.92 -62.50
C ASP A 612 64.51 35.83 -61.01
N CYS A 613 65.73 36.24 -60.66
CA CYS A 613 66.22 36.24 -59.27
C CYS A 613 65.43 37.20 -58.35
N THR A 614 64.77 38.23 -58.88
CA THR A 614 63.90 39.10 -58.07
C THR A 614 62.62 38.38 -57.63
N GLN A 615 62.08 37.46 -58.44
CA GLN A 615 60.96 36.60 -58.05
C GLN A 615 61.37 35.51 -57.06
N ILE A 616 62.56 34.91 -57.25
CA ILE A 616 63.16 33.98 -56.25
C ILE A 616 63.31 34.68 -54.90
N MET A 617 63.79 35.93 -54.89
CA MET A 617 63.95 36.73 -53.68
C MET A 617 62.61 37.10 -53.03
N LYS A 618 61.58 37.43 -53.83
CA LYS A 618 60.20 37.64 -53.33
C LYS A 618 59.55 36.37 -52.77
N ASN A 619 60.03 35.19 -53.12
CA ASN A 619 59.64 33.92 -52.50
C ASN A 619 60.34 33.66 -51.15
N GLY A 620 61.15 34.61 -50.65
CA GLY A 620 61.83 34.53 -49.36
C GLY A 620 63.29 34.04 -49.40
N ASN A 621 63.85 33.76 -50.58
CA ASN A 621 65.23 33.31 -50.71
C ASN A 621 66.20 34.51 -50.76
N THR A 622 66.96 34.73 -49.70
CA THR A 622 67.85 35.90 -49.56
C THR A 622 69.34 35.60 -49.74
N GLU A 623 69.72 34.35 -49.99
CA GLU A 623 71.12 33.93 -50.14
C GLU A 623 71.57 34.00 -51.60
N SER A 624 72.81 34.45 -51.85
CA SER A 624 73.38 34.42 -53.21
C SER A 624 73.84 33.01 -53.55
N GLY A 625 73.52 32.53 -54.77
CA GLY A 625 73.77 31.13 -55.15
C GLY A 625 73.18 30.76 -56.51
N VAL A 626 73.27 29.48 -56.87
CA VAL A 626 72.68 28.96 -58.12
C VAL A 626 71.22 28.60 -57.91
N TYR A 627 70.34 29.17 -58.75
CA TYR A 627 68.90 28.90 -58.72
C TYR A 627 68.36 28.59 -60.12
N THR A 628 67.21 27.92 -60.17
CA THR A 628 66.45 27.66 -61.41
C THR A 628 65.40 28.75 -61.64
N ILE A 629 65.43 29.39 -62.80
CA ILE A 629 64.41 30.32 -63.30
C ILE A 629 63.69 29.74 -64.52
N TYR A 630 62.51 30.29 -64.84
CA TYR A 630 61.64 29.82 -65.92
C TYR A 630 61.36 30.94 -66.93
N VAL A 631 62.04 30.90 -68.09
CA VAL A 631 62.00 31.99 -69.07
C VAL A 631 60.59 32.18 -69.64
N ALA A 632 60.11 33.42 -69.62
CA ALA A 632 58.77 33.81 -70.08
C ALA A 632 57.61 33.05 -69.40
N ASN A 633 57.74 32.74 -68.11
CA ASN A 633 56.75 32.02 -67.29
C ASN A 633 56.40 30.62 -67.83
N ASN A 634 57.32 30.01 -68.59
CA ASN A 634 57.10 28.70 -69.20
C ASN A 634 57.87 27.62 -68.44
N ARG A 635 57.15 26.70 -67.79
CA ARG A 635 57.72 25.59 -67.01
C ARG A 635 58.69 24.72 -67.82
N SER A 636 58.51 24.63 -69.14
CA SER A 636 59.37 23.89 -70.06
C SER A 636 60.70 24.59 -70.38
N ARG A 637 60.87 25.86 -70.01
CA ARG A 637 62.05 26.69 -70.27
C ARG A 637 62.81 27.01 -68.99
N ALA A 638 63.17 25.95 -68.26
CA ALA A 638 64.01 26.05 -67.06
C ALA A 638 65.46 26.42 -67.44
N MET A 639 66.07 27.32 -66.68
CA MET A 639 67.45 27.76 -66.83
C MET A 639 68.09 27.93 -65.46
N GLN A 640 69.28 27.37 -65.25
CA GLN A 640 70.08 27.68 -64.06
C GLN A 640 70.84 28.99 -64.25
N VAL A 641 70.84 29.83 -63.22
CA VAL A 641 71.55 31.11 -63.17
C VAL A 641 72.16 31.29 -61.78
N TYR A 642 73.26 32.04 -61.70
CA TYR A 642 73.73 32.54 -60.41
C TYR A 642 72.96 33.81 -60.05
N CYS A 643 72.26 33.77 -58.92
CA CYS A 643 71.57 34.92 -58.35
C CYS A 643 72.46 35.61 -57.32
N ASP A 644 72.70 36.90 -57.52
CA ASP A 644 73.23 37.80 -56.51
C ASP A 644 72.05 38.46 -55.78
N MET A 645 71.84 38.04 -54.53
CA MET A 645 70.77 38.49 -53.65
C MET A 645 71.20 39.60 -52.68
N THR A 646 72.48 40.01 -52.68
CA THR A 646 73.02 40.94 -51.69
C THR A 646 73.40 42.30 -52.26
N THR A 647 73.92 42.38 -53.49
CA THR A 647 74.35 43.65 -54.09
C THR A 647 73.16 44.55 -54.43
N ASP A 648 73.18 45.81 -53.99
CA ASP A 648 72.23 46.85 -54.43
C ASP A 648 70.74 46.44 -54.33
N GLY A 649 70.40 45.78 -53.22
CA GLY A 649 69.05 45.27 -52.94
C GLY A 649 68.71 43.92 -53.57
N GLY A 650 69.68 43.23 -54.17
CA GLY A 650 69.56 41.84 -54.60
C GLY A 650 68.69 41.58 -55.82
N GLY A 651 68.45 40.30 -56.11
CA GLY A 651 67.61 39.84 -57.20
C GLY A 651 68.26 39.94 -58.60
N TRP A 652 69.60 40.01 -58.67
CA TRP A 652 70.35 40.10 -59.92
C TRP A 652 70.68 38.72 -60.50
N ILE A 653 70.54 38.55 -61.81
CA ILE A 653 71.07 37.42 -62.58
C ILE A 653 72.48 37.78 -63.02
N VAL A 654 73.51 37.08 -62.55
CA VAL A 654 74.89 37.28 -63.03
C VAL A 654 75.04 36.62 -64.41
N VAL A 655 75.53 37.39 -65.39
CA VAL A 655 75.71 36.95 -66.79
C VAL A 655 77.18 36.79 -67.19
N GLN A 656 78.09 37.43 -66.45
CA GLN A 656 79.53 37.23 -66.52
C GLN A 656 80.14 37.46 -65.14
N LYS A 657 81.13 36.64 -64.78
CA LYS A 657 81.92 36.81 -63.54
C LYS A 657 83.38 36.47 -63.81
N ARG A 658 84.30 37.29 -63.31
CA ARG A 658 85.76 37.06 -63.27
C ARG A 658 86.35 37.68 -62.02
N ASP A 659 87.15 36.91 -61.31
CA ASP A 659 87.66 37.22 -59.97
C ASP A 659 88.96 36.48 -59.62
N THR A 660 89.39 35.51 -60.43
CA THR A 660 90.58 34.67 -60.15
C THR A 660 91.53 34.56 -61.34
N GLY A 661 91.08 34.89 -62.56
CA GLY A 661 91.87 34.81 -63.78
C GLY A 661 92.21 33.40 -64.24
N LYS A 662 91.61 32.37 -63.63
CA LYS A 662 91.83 30.95 -63.98
C LYS A 662 91.23 30.61 -65.35
N MET A 663 90.17 31.29 -65.75
CA MET A 663 89.49 31.06 -67.01
C MET A 663 89.96 32.03 -68.10
N ASP A 664 90.43 31.45 -69.20
CA ASP A 664 90.68 32.20 -70.43
C ASP A 664 89.35 32.59 -71.12
N PHE A 665 89.11 33.88 -71.31
CA PHE A 665 87.94 34.41 -72.02
C PHE A 665 88.20 34.65 -73.52
N MET A 666 89.38 34.31 -74.04
CA MET A 666 89.68 34.36 -75.48
C MET A 666 89.00 33.21 -76.25
N LYS A 667 87.66 33.24 -76.28
CA LYS A 667 86.81 32.20 -76.85
C LYS A 667 86.25 32.55 -78.24
N ARG A 668 85.86 31.51 -78.96
CA ARG A 668 85.25 31.55 -80.30
C ARG A 668 83.76 31.90 -80.26
N TRP A 669 83.20 32.32 -81.40
CA TRP A 669 81.79 32.72 -81.55
C TRP A 669 80.79 31.71 -80.96
N ARG A 670 80.99 30.41 -81.25
CA ARG A 670 80.11 29.33 -80.77
C ARG A 670 80.09 29.24 -79.24
N GLN A 671 81.25 29.42 -78.60
CA GLN A 671 81.38 29.35 -77.14
C GLN A 671 80.73 30.56 -76.48
N TYR A 672 80.95 31.77 -77.00
CA TYR A 672 80.25 32.98 -76.53
C TYR A 672 78.73 32.91 -76.73
N THR A 673 78.27 32.22 -77.78
CA THR A 673 76.84 31.98 -78.01
C THR A 673 76.22 31.04 -76.97
N GLN A 674 76.87 29.90 -76.71
CA GLN A 674 76.38 28.83 -75.82
C GLN A 674 76.58 29.12 -74.32
N GLY A 675 77.61 29.88 -73.98
CA GLY A 675 78.13 30.04 -72.63
C GLY A 675 79.31 29.12 -72.33
N PHE A 676 80.07 29.45 -71.29
CA PHE A 676 81.22 28.67 -70.82
C PHE A 676 81.54 29.01 -69.36
N GLY A 677 82.15 28.05 -68.66
CA GLY A 677 82.49 28.17 -67.24
C GLY A 677 81.37 27.78 -66.29
N GLU A 678 81.68 27.79 -65.00
CA GLU A 678 80.80 27.32 -63.92
C GLU A 678 80.15 28.49 -63.20
N LEU A 679 78.84 28.39 -62.93
CA LEU A 679 78.05 29.48 -62.36
C LEU A 679 78.54 29.97 -60.98
N THR A 680 79.28 29.14 -60.24
CA THR A 680 79.88 29.48 -58.94
C THR A 680 81.30 30.04 -59.03
N GLU A 681 81.96 29.95 -60.20
CA GLU A 681 83.33 30.40 -60.44
C GLU A 681 83.37 31.54 -61.48
N GLU A 682 84.33 31.53 -62.40
CA GLU A 682 84.37 32.43 -63.56
C GLU A 682 83.55 31.84 -64.71
N PHE A 683 82.67 32.65 -65.32
CA PHE A 683 81.81 32.19 -66.40
C PHE A 683 81.31 33.30 -67.32
N TRP A 684 80.77 32.88 -68.48
CA TRP A 684 79.93 33.66 -69.38
C TRP A 684 78.64 32.89 -69.64
N LEU A 685 77.47 33.47 -69.34
CA LEU A 685 76.18 32.75 -69.37
C LEU A 685 75.80 32.23 -70.77
N GLY A 686 76.20 32.95 -71.82
CA GLY A 686 75.90 32.65 -73.22
C GLY A 686 74.99 33.70 -73.87
N LEU A 687 75.36 34.21 -75.04
CA LEU A 687 74.62 35.28 -75.73
C LEU A 687 73.18 34.87 -76.07
N GLU A 688 72.93 33.60 -76.40
CA GLU A 688 71.57 33.10 -76.65
C GLU A 688 70.71 33.19 -75.38
N LYS A 689 71.22 32.72 -74.23
CA LYS A 689 70.50 32.80 -72.95
C LYS A 689 70.25 34.25 -72.51
N ILE A 690 71.25 35.12 -72.69
CA ILE A 690 71.13 36.56 -72.38
C ILE A 690 70.11 37.23 -73.32
N TYR A 691 70.09 36.85 -74.61
CA TYR A 691 69.06 37.27 -75.56
C TYR A 691 67.66 36.80 -75.11
N GLU A 692 67.48 35.53 -74.76
CA GLU A 692 66.20 34.98 -74.30
C GLU A 692 65.64 35.70 -73.05
N LEU A 693 66.51 36.00 -72.07
CA LEU A 693 66.12 36.72 -70.85
C LEU A 693 65.68 38.16 -71.15
N THR A 694 66.48 38.88 -71.94
CA THR A 694 66.29 40.31 -72.22
C THR A 694 65.22 40.63 -73.28
N ASN A 695 64.78 39.62 -74.05
CA ASN A 695 63.71 39.73 -75.05
C ASN A 695 62.37 39.16 -74.56
N THR A 696 62.11 39.27 -73.25
CA THR A 696 60.78 39.13 -72.65
C THR A 696 60.06 40.49 -72.58
N PRO A 697 58.76 40.54 -72.19
CA PRO A 697 58.07 41.81 -71.87
C PRO A 697 58.72 42.59 -70.73
N THR A 698 59.54 41.93 -69.90
CA THR A 698 60.30 42.55 -68.81
C THR A 698 61.45 43.40 -69.36
N GLN A 699 61.54 44.65 -68.91
CA GLN A 699 62.70 45.51 -69.15
C GLN A 699 63.77 45.20 -68.10
N TYR A 700 65.00 44.93 -68.52
CA TYR A 700 66.14 44.68 -67.63
C TYR A 700 67.08 45.88 -67.57
N GLU A 701 67.59 46.20 -66.39
CA GLU A 701 68.80 47.00 -66.20
C GLU A 701 70.03 46.07 -66.21
N ILE A 702 71.18 46.57 -66.66
CA ILE A 702 72.48 45.89 -66.52
C ILE A 702 73.38 46.69 -65.59
N ARG A 703 74.06 45.97 -64.70
CA ARG A 703 75.07 46.46 -63.77
C ARG A 703 76.40 45.79 -64.06
N PHE A 704 77.45 46.60 -64.02
CA PHE A 704 78.86 46.20 -64.08
C PHE A 704 79.46 46.56 -62.73
N ASP A 705 79.91 45.56 -61.96
CA ASP A 705 80.75 45.78 -60.78
C ASP A 705 82.20 45.49 -61.16
N LEU A 706 83.11 46.39 -60.80
CA LEU A 706 84.50 46.41 -61.25
C LEU A 706 85.43 46.55 -60.04
N GLY A 707 86.60 45.91 -60.08
CA GLY A 707 87.58 46.00 -58.99
C GLY A 707 89.03 46.01 -59.43
N LEU A 708 89.85 46.61 -58.56
CA LEU A 708 91.29 46.56 -58.61
C LEU A 708 91.83 46.66 -57.18
N GLY A 709 92.47 45.61 -56.68
CA GLY A 709 92.89 45.48 -55.29
C GLY A 709 91.71 45.63 -54.35
N ASN A 710 91.77 46.65 -53.48
CA ASN A 710 90.71 46.97 -52.52
C ASN A 710 89.66 47.95 -53.07
N GLU A 711 89.89 48.58 -54.23
CA GLU A 711 88.90 49.50 -54.82
C GLU A 711 87.77 48.72 -55.51
N ARG A 712 86.53 49.21 -55.36
CA ARG A 712 85.36 48.72 -56.09
C ARG A 712 84.54 49.89 -56.62
N VAL A 713 84.19 49.85 -57.90
CA VAL A 713 83.31 50.82 -58.57
C VAL A 713 82.27 50.10 -59.40
N TYR A 714 81.22 50.82 -59.81
CA TYR A 714 80.14 50.24 -60.59
C TYR A 714 79.59 51.19 -61.67
N ALA A 715 78.98 50.58 -62.69
CA ALA A 715 78.21 51.23 -63.73
C ALA A 715 76.87 50.52 -63.93
N VAL A 716 75.77 51.25 -64.05
CA VAL A 716 74.41 50.73 -64.32
C VAL A 716 73.84 51.43 -65.55
N TYR A 717 73.14 50.66 -66.39
CA TYR A 717 72.38 51.18 -67.52
C TYR A 717 70.94 50.67 -67.42
N ASP A 718 69.96 51.58 -67.43
CA ASP A 718 68.55 51.31 -67.09
C ASP A 718 67.75 50.48 -68.13
N ASN A 719 68.42 50.07 -69.19
CA ASN A 719 67.91 49.19 -70.21
C ASN A 719 69.08 48.33 -70.69
N PHE A 720 68.83 47.06 -70.98
CA PHE A 720 69.78 46.14 -71.58
C PHE A 720 69.02 45.09 -72.38
N LYS A 721 69.26 45.05 -73.69
CA LYS A 721 68.77 44.03 -74.62
C LYS A 721 69.82 43.69 -75.65
N LEU A 722 69.86 42.41 -76.02
CA LEU A 722 70.62 41.95 -77.18
C LEU A 722 69.68 41.75 -78.37
N GLY A 723 70.17 42.06 -79.57
CA GLY A 723 69.51 41.67 -80.81
C GLY A 723 69.56 40.16 -81.05
N THR A 724 68.85 39.70 -82.07
CA THR A 724 68.87 38.28 -82.49
C THR A 724 70.26 37.81 -82.92
N SER A 725 70.47 36.50 -83.01
CA SER A 725 71.67 35.90 -83.62
C SER A 725 71.92 36.37 -85.06
N LYS A 726 70.86 36.63 -85.85
CA LYS A 726 70.94 37.26 -87.19
C LYS A 726 71.50 38.69 -87.14
N GLN A 727 71.19 39.43 -86.09
CA GLN A 727 71.74 40.76 -85.79
C GLN A 727 73.04 40.69 -84.99
N LYS A 728 73.67 39.50 -84.88
CA LYS A 728 74.95 39.26 -84.19
C LYS A 728 74.94 39.79 -82.75
N TYR A 729 73.81 39.62 -82.05
CA TYR A 729 73.62 40.05 -80.66
C TYR A 729 73.87 41.54 -80.40
N LYS A 730 73.45 42.39 -81.35
CA LYS A 730 73.54 43.86 -81.30
C LYS A 730 73.13 44.44 -79.93
N LEU A 731 74.03 45.19 -79.31
CA LEU A 731 73.83 45.81 -78.00
C LEU A 731 72.78 46.92 -78.05
N THR A 732 71.85 46.91 -77.10
CA THR A 732 70.95 48.02 -76.80
C THR A 732 70.99 48.30 -75.29
N ILE A 733 71.55 49.43 -74.88
CA ILE A 733 71.57 49.89 -73.49
C ILE A 733 70.76 51.17 -73.25
N GLY A 734 70.51 51.47 -71.98
CA GLY A 734 69.85 52.68 -71.48
C GLY A 734 70.82 53.81 -71.11
N ASN A 735 70.35 54.71 -70.25
CA ASN A 735 71.14 55.81 -69.70
C ASN A 735 72.05 55.32 -68.58
N TYR A 736 73.25 55.87 -68.53
CA TYR A 736 74.26 55.57 -67.50
C TYR A 736 73.91 56.14 -66.11
N LYS A 737 74.29 55.39 -65.07
CA LYS A 737 74.47 55.84 -63.68
C LYS A 737 75.57 55.01 -63.03
N GLY A 738 76.54 55.63 -62.36
CA GLY A 738 77.56 54.91 -61.59
C GLY A 738 78.68 55.82 -61.09
N ASN A 739 79.73 55.22 -60.55
CA ASN A 739 80.99 55.88 -60.22
C ASN A 739 82.20 55.40 -61.04
N ALA A 740 82.00 54.42 -61.94
CA ALA A 740 83.06 53.91 -62.84
C ALA A 740 83.28 54.73 -64.13
N GLY A 741 82.51 55.79 -64.36
CA GLY A 741 82.39 56.45 -65.69
C GLY A 741 81.64 55.60 -66.73
N ASP A 742 81.21 56.24 -67.83
CA ASP A 742 80.41 55.61 -68.90
C ASP A 742 81.31 55.11 -70.06
N ALA A 743 81.52 53.79 -70.11
CA ALA A 743 82.24 53.15 -71.21
C ALA A 743 81.33 52.49 -72.26
N MET A 744 80.05 52.22 -71.94
CA MET A 744 79.21 51.40 -72.80
C MET A 744 78.36 52.20 -73.77
N THR A 745 78.04 53.47 -73.49
CA THR A 745 77.28 54.31 -74.45
C THR A 745 78.03 54.48 -75.78
N TYR A 746 79.37 54.46 -75.75
CA TYR A 746 80.21 54.40 -76.96
C TYR A 746 79.92 53.18 -77.85
N HIS A 747 79.61 52.03 -77.22
CA HIS A 747 79.33 50.73 -77.84
C HIS A 747 77.85 50.53 -78.21
N GLN A 748 77.00 51.52 -77.99
CA GLN A 748 75.56 51.44 -78.27
C GLN A 748 75.29 51.05 -79.74
N GLY A 749 74.41 50.08 -79.93
CA GLY A 749 74.02 49.60 -81.26
C GLY A 749 75.10 48.84 -82.02
N ARG A 750 76.19 48.38 -81.38
CA ARG A 750 77.21 47.56 -82.03
C ARG A 750 76.91 46.07 -81.95
N PRO A 751 77.26 45.26 -82.96
CA PRO A 751 77.20 43.81 -82.87
C PRO A 751 78.34 43.28 -81.99
N PHE A 752 78.24 42.04 -81.54
CA PHE A 752 79.31 41.39 -80.79
C PHE A 752 80.38 40.86 -81.75
N SER A 753 81.66 41.02 -81.43
CA SER A 753 82.78 40.46 -82.22
C SER A 753 83.61 39.50 -81.38
N THR A 754 84.00 38.37 -81.98
CA THR A 754 84.96 37.40 -81.42
C THR A 754 86.19 37.30 -82.30
N MET A 755 87.24 36.64 -81.81
CA MET A 755 88.50 36.43 -82.53
C MET A 755 88.36 35.75 -83.90
N ASP A 756 87.24 35.05 -84.12
CA ASP A 756 86.91 34.27 -85.32
C ASP A 756 85.63 34.74 -86.04
N ASN A 757 85.01 35.83 -85.58
CA ASN A 757 83.84 36.45 -86.20
C ASN A 757 83.86 37.95 -85.91
N ASP A 758 84.49 38.70 -86.82
CA ASP A 758 84.60 40.15 -86.76
C ASP A 758 83.29 40.81 -87.18
N ASN A 759 82.78 41.72 -86.36
CA ASN A 759 81.56 42.49 -86.61
C ASN A 759 81.72 43.96 -86.15
N ASP A 760 82.96 44.44 -85.96
CA ASP A 760 83.21 45.82 -85.54
C ASP A 760 83.41 46.75 -86.74
N ILE A 761 83.82 48.02 -86.51
CA ILE A 761 84.03 49.01 -87.59
C ILE A 761 85.47 49.52 -87.67
N ALA A 762 86.42 48.86 -87.00
CA ALA A 762 87.83 49.15 -87.16
C ALA A 762 88.39 48.53 -88.46
N LEU A 763 89.63 48.87 -88.80
CA LEU A 763 90.31 48.31 -89.99
C LEU A 763 90.71 46.82 -89.81
N GLY A 764 90.62 46.29 -88.59
CA GLY A 764 90.89 44.89 -88.31
C GLY A 764 90.37 44.49 -86.93
N ASN A 765 90.13 43.19 -86.77
CA ASN A 765 89.41 42.59 -85.65
C ASN A 765 89.91 43.05 -84.26
N CYS A 766 89.12 43.87 -83.58
CA CYS A 766 89.44 44.37 -82.26
C CYS A 766 89.44 43.26 -81.21
N ALA A 767 88.59 42.24 -81.34
CA ALA A 767 88.56 41.11 -80.41
C ALA A 767 89.85 40.27 -80.45
N LEU A 768 90.44 40.12 -81.64
CA LEU A 768 91.74 39.48 -81.84
C LEU A 768 92.88 40.33 -81.26
N THR A 769 92.87 41.62 -81.57
CA THR A 769 93.89 42.61 -81.15
C THR A 769 93.92 42.77 -79.63
N HIS A 770 92.75 42.86 -79.01
CA HIS A 770 92.57 43.16 -77.58
C HIS A 770 92.26 41.93 -76.70
N ARG A 771 92.42 40.72 -77.25
CA ARG A 771 92.38 39.44 -76.52
C ARG A 771 91.11 39.20 -75.70
N GLY A 772 89.96 39.64 -76.21
CA GLY A 772 88.66 39.44 -75.58
C GLY A 772 87.51 39.78 -76.51
N ALA A 773 86.36 39.13 -76.38
CA ALA A 773 85.20 39.42 -77.22
C ALA A 773 84.30 40.50 -76.63
N TRP A 774 83.82 41.45 -77.43
CA TRP A 774 83.02 42.58 -76.95
C TRP A 774 82.14 43.17 -78.07
N TRP A 775 81.26 44.11 -77.69
CA TRP A 775 80.45 44.91 -78.62
C TRP A 775 81.23 46.08 -79.23
N TYR A 776 82.38 45.79 -79.83
CA TYR A 776 83.33 46.80 -80.30
C TYR A 776 82.73 47.80 -81.32
N LYS A 777 83.17 49.06 -81.24
CA LYS A 777 82.90 50.10 -82.24
C LYS A 777 84.14 50.27 -83.12
N ASN A 778 84.88 51.35 -82.94
CA ASN A 778 86.27 51.43 -83.38
C ASN A 778 87.09 51.00 -82.16
N CYS A 779 87.28 49.69 -82.03
CA CYS A 779 87.66 49.01 -80.79
C CYS A 779 86.87 49.50 -79.56
N HIS A 780 87.50 49.76 -78.41
CA HIS A 780 86.77 49.88 -77.13
C HIS A 780 87.21 50.95 -76.14
N LEU A 781 86.23 51.38 -75.33
CA LEU A 781 86.41 51.99 -74.01
C LEU A 781 86.24 50.99 -72.85
N ALA A 782 85.78 49.77 -73.12
CA ALA A 782 85.72 48.68 -72.15
C ALA A 782 85.91 47.33 -72.85
N ASN A 783 86.67 46.44 -72.23
CA ASN A 783 86.77 45.03 -72.62
C ASN A 783 86.92 44.20 -71.35
N LEU A 784 85.80 43.77 -70.75
CA LEU A 784 85.80 42.96 -69.53
C LEU A 784 86.12 41.47 -69.82
N ASN A 785 86.20 41.12 -71.10
CA ASN A 785 86.52 39.79 -71.60
C ASN A 785 88.00 39.68 -72.05
N GLY A 786 88.81 40.73 -71.82
CA GLY A 786 90.25 40.75 -72.14
C GLY A 786 91.08 39.73 -71.36
N LYS A 787 92.39 39.71 -71.59
CA LYS A 787 93.27 38.76 -70.91
C LYS A 787 93.54 39.22 -69.46
N PHE A 788 93.12 38.41 -68.50
CA PHE A 788 93.24 38.74 -67.07
C PHE A 788 94.71 38.99 -66.68
N GLY A 789 94.96 40.06 -65.94
CA GLY A 789 96.30 40.49 -65.51
C GLY A 789 97.22 41.08 -66.60
N ASP A 790 96.78 41.21 -67.85
CA ASP A 790 97.65 41.69 -68.95
C ASP A 790 97.65 43.24 -69.02
N ASN A 791 98.67 43.87 -68.44
CA ASN A 791 98.80 45.33 -68.39
C ASN A 791 99.34 45.99 -69.68
N ARG A 792 99.45 45.24 -70.79
CA ARG A 792 99.77 45.84 -72.10
C ARG A 792 98.57 46.61 -72.63
N HIS A 793 98.85 47.71 -73.35
CA HIS A 793 97.85 48.65 -73.84
C HIS A 793 96.63 47.96 -74.48
N SER A 794 95.48 48.07 -73.80
CA SER A 794 94.18 47.54 -74.21
C SER A 794 94.11 46.00 -74.37
N MET A 795 95.05 45.22 -73.79
CA MET A 795 95.02 43.75 -73.82
C MET A 795 94.37 43.13 -72.58
N GLY A 796 94.33 43.87 -71.47
CA GLY A 796 93.80 43.45 -70.18
C GLY A 796 92.27 43.47 -70.07
N VAL A 797 91.75 43.02 -68.93
CA VAL A 797 90.37 43.32 -68.51
C VAL A 797 90.31 44.81 -68.18
N ASN A 798 89.62 45.63 -68.97
CA ASN A 798 89.75 47.09 -68.83
C ASN A 798 88.42 47.86 -68.92
N TRP A 799 88.40 49.02 -68.28
CA TRP A 799 87.33 50.02 -68.28
C TRP A 799 87.98 51.41 -68.28
N GLU A 800 88.06 52.01 -69.46
CA GLU A 800 88.86 53.21 -69.75
C GLU A 800 88.51 54.41 -68.85
N PRO A 801 87.23 54.76 -68.62
CA PRO A 801 86.87 55.94 -67.82
C PRO A 801 87.26 55.87 -66.33
N TRP A 802 87.78 54.74 -65.84
CA TRP A 802 88.19 54.56 -64.44
C TRP A 802 89.70 54.32 -64.28
N LYS A 803 90.27 53.34 -64.98
CA LYS A 803 91.70 52.96 -64.86
C LYS A 803 92.43 52.96 -66.21
N GLY A 804 91.83 53.51 -67.27
CA GLY A 804 92.43 53.59 -68.60
C GLY A 804 92.64 52.24 -69.28
N HIS A 805 93.59 52.21 -70.21
CA HIS A 805 93.91 51.03 -71.05
C HIS A 805 95.17 50.27 -70.64
N LEU A 806 95.97 50.79 -69.71
CA LEU A 806 97.30 50.26 -69.35
C LEU A 806 97.29 49.40 -68.07
N MET A 807 96.10 49.08 -67.55
CA MET A 807 95.94 48.32 -66.31
C MET A 807 94.77 47.35 -66.42
N SER A 808 95.03 46.07 -66.14
CA SER A 808 94.01 45.04 -66.06
C SER A 808 93.36 45.06 -64.69
N LEU A 809 92.03 45.07 -64.66
CA LEU A 809 91.21 44.85 -63.49
C LEU A 809 91.35 43.40 -62.98
N ASP A 810 91.23 43.21 -61.67
CA ASP A 810 91.27 41.90 -61.01
C ASP A 810 89.89 41.40 -60.58
N TYR A 811 88.84 42.18 -60.82
CA TYR A 811 87.47 41.78 -60.59
C TYR A 811 86.52 42.43 -61.59
N THR A 812 85.61 41.64 -62.15
CA THR A 812 84.48 42.12 -62.96
C THR A 812 83.29 41.17 -62.84
N GLU A 813 82.11 41.74 -62.61
CA GLU A 813 80.83 41.05 -62.77
C GLU A 813 79.89 41.88 -63.66
N MET A 814 79.27 41.23 -64.64
CA MET A 814 78.12 41.75 -65.36
C MET A 814 76.87 41.04 -64.84
N LYS A 815 75.87 41.80 -64.41
CA LYS A 815 74.62 41.25 -63.85
C LYS A 815 73.39 42.04 -64.29
N ILE A 816 72.26 41.38 -64.49
CA ILE A 816 71.02 41.97 -65.03
C ILE A 816 69.85 41.77 -64.06
N ARG A 817 68.92 42.72 -63.98
CA ARG A 817 67.74 42.63 -63.11
C ARG A 817 66.52 43.33 -63.74
N PRO A 818 65.28 42.87 -63.48
CA PRO A 818 64.08 43.60 -63.88
C PRO A 818 64.02 45.03 -63.32
N VAL A 819 63.73 46.01 -64.18
CA VAL A 819 63.55 47.42 -63.79
C VAL A 819 62.26 47.57 -62.98
N THR A 820 62.38 47.79 -61.67
CA THR A 820 61.24 47.90 -60.76
C THR A 820 60.36 49.13 -61.05
N THR A 821 59.04 49.02 -60.88
CA THR A 821 58.08 50.10 -61.17
C THR A 821 58.28 51.37 -60.33
N ALA A 822 58.92 51.27 -59.16
CA ALA A 822 59.33 52.42 -58.35
C ALA A 822 60.35 53.32 -59.08
N SER A 823 61.28 52.73 -59.84
CA SER A 823 62.26 53.48 -60.64
C SER A 823 61.59 54.23 -61.81
N ARG A 824 60.55 53.65 -62.42
CA ARG A 824 59.73 54.30 -63.46
C ARG A 824 59.00 55.54 -62.92
N LYS A 825 58.37 55.46 -61.74
CA LYS A 825 57.70 56.63 -61.11
C LYS A 825 58.67 57.76 -60.75
N LYS A 826 59.84 57.47 -60.18
CA LYS A 826 60.86 58.52 -59.90
C LYS A 826 61.36 59.22 -61.17
N ARG A 827 61.33 58.55 -62.34
CA ARG A 827 61.80 59.11 -63.61
C ARG A 827 60.74 59.87 -64.40
N SER A 828 59.45 59.52 -64.32
CA SER A 828 58.40 60.37 -64.92
C SER A 828 58.29 61.73 -64.21
N LEU A 829 58.57 61.79 -62.91
CA LEU A 829 58.70 63.03 -62.15
C LEU A 829 59.92 63.85 -62.59
N LYS A 830 61.13 63.25 -62.63
CA LYS A 830 62.34 63.97 -63.08
C LYS A 830 62.30 64.43 -64.54
N ARG A 831 61.63 63.70 -65.44
CA ARG A 831 61.49 64.05 -66.87
C ARG A 831 60.36 65.07 -67.14
N ARG A 832 59.65 65.50 -66.09
CA ARG A 832 58.71 66.65 -66.10
C ARG A 832 59.31 67.92 -65.47
N SER A 833 60.56 67.86 -65.03
CA SER A 833 61.24 68.94 -64.29
C SER A 833 62.66 69.20 -64.84
N ALA A 834 62.82 69.01 -66.14
CA ALA A 834 64.02 69.29 -66.95
C ALA A 834 63.56 69.70 -68.36
#